data_AF-A0A3M1Q6H6-F1
#
_entry.id   AF-A0A3M1Q6H6-F1
#
_cell.length_a   1.000
_cell.length_b   1.000
_cell.length_c   1.000
_cell.angle_alpha   90.00
_cell.angle_beta   90.00
_cell.angle_gamma   90.00
#
_symmetry.space_group_name_H-M   'P 1'
#
loop_
_entity.id
_entity.type
_entity.pdbx_description
1 polymer ?
#
loop_
_entity_poly.entity_id
_entity_poly.type
_entity_poly.pdbx_seq_one_letter_code
_entity_poly.pdbx_strand_id
1 'polypeptide(L)'
;MAKRIVRDPVLQGFFADVPEDRRKAQFQGLMTALFKENEGAARNVMEKMIGKGGFGDKEFDSLIRLAKSVFEEIQLEPETCDDASMTLEMVRESALESSRRQAKAEDRKTGGKTGSGGEGGGIERRSAQSIRVSVDLLENLMNLVSELVLTRNQLLQMVREREDSEFTVPIQRLSQTTTELQEGIMKTRMQPIGNAWAKLPRIVRDLSHELDKKIQLEMHGAETELDRQVLELIKDPLTHMVRNSADHGIETPAERVAMGKPETGTIHLNAMHEGGHIIIEISDDGRGISVSKIRKKILEKGLATEAELAEMSENQIQKFIFHPGFSTADKVTSVSGRGVGMDVVRNNIEKIGGTIDMVSTEGRGTTFRIKIPLTLAIVSALIVEASGERFAIPQISVLELVRVGANSDSRIERIKDTPVLRLRNRLLPLVYLNEILGFKSHEQIMAEEASHSGFIVVTQVGAFTFGIVVDQVFDTEEIVVKPVAPILKHLSVYSGNTILGDGSVIMILDPNGIANLANSQVSDDEAHQAESEAAAGRRREGEKETFLLMRAGEHGRKAVPLSLVARLEDIEVERIEESDGQLVVQYRGALMPIVPIDGLEAMRTEGRQPVIVFTDGDYTMGLAVDEILDIVEDALDIKLGSKRPGIVGSAVIAGKATEIIDVSYYLGKAFGEWMRSRDLNEEISPKRGTRVLLIDDSSFFRNMLRPLLAAAGYELVAVDSAEKALELREEGEEFDLIISDIDMPGMDGFEFAQIVKSGGRWKHTPLVALSSFASEKHLARGRAVGFNDYIAKFDRKALLASLSQQLNMQGDAA
;
A
#
# COMPACT_ATOMS: atom_id res chain seq x y z
N MET A 1 16.42 -30.31 49.52
CA MET A 1 15.34 -30.97 48.74
C MET A 1 15.58 -32.47 48.48
N ALA A 2 16.60 -32.89 47.71
CA ALA A 2 16.81 -34.31 47.35
C ALA A 2 16.82 -35.30 48.54
N LYS A 3 17.40 -34.94 49.69
CA LYS A 3 17.36 -35.75 50.92
C LYS A 3 15.96 -35.83 51.57
N ARG A 4 15.13 -34.80 51.41
CA ARG A 4 13.78 -34.72 51.99
C ARG A 4 12.77 -35.56 51.19
N ILE A 5 12.98 -35.71 49.88
CA ILE A 5 12.14 -36.51 48.98
C ILE A 5 12.16 -38.00 49.35
N VAL A 6 13.30 -38.50 49.79
CA VAL A 6 13.44 -39.88 50.27
C VAL A 6 12.72 -40.09 51.61
N ARG A 7 12.41 -39.01 52.34
CA ARG A 7 11.69 -39.04 53.62
C ARG A 7 10.22 -38.64 53.49
N ASP A 8 9.80 -38.18 52.31
CA ASP A 8 8.43 -37.78 52.04
C ASP A 8 7.59 -39.03 51.71
N PRO A 9 6.53 -39.33 52.48
CA PRO A 9 5.79 -40.58 52.35
C PRO A 9 5.06 -40.73 51.00
N VAL A 10 4.86 -39.63 50.26
CA VAL A 10 4.19 -39.63 48.95
C VAL A 10 5.22 -39.76 47.83
N LEU A 11 6.33 -39.01 47.90
CA LEU A 11 7.33 -38.96 46.83
C LEU A 11 8.38 -40.09 46.89
N GLN A 12 8.60 -40.68 48.07
CA GLN A 12 9.64 -41.70 48.26
C GLN A 12 9.44 -42.91 47.33
N GLY A 13 8.20 -43.39 47.18
CA GLY A 13 7.88 -44.54 46.33
C GLY A 13 8.13 -44.28 44.84
N PHE A 14 7.85 -43.06 44.36
CA PHE A 14 8.05 -42.71 42.96
C PHE A 14 9.54 -42.53 42.63
N PHE A 15 10.30 -41.88 43.51
CA PHE A 15 11.72 -41.58 43.28
C PHE A 15 12.70 -42.61 43.84
N ALA A 16 12.23 -43.74 44.40
CA ALA A 16 13.08 -44.75 45.04
C ALA A 16 14.17 -45.31 44.10
N ASP A 17 13.81 -45.56 42.84
CA ASP A 17 14.69 -46.21 41.85
C ASP A 17 15.68 -45.26 41.17
N VAL A 18 15.61 -43.95 41.48
CA VAL A 18 16.47 -42.94 40.87
C VAL A 18 17.74 -42.76 41.72
N PRO A 19 18.95 -42.95 41.16
CA PRO A 19 20.21 -42.77 41.88
C PRO A 19 20.32 -41.38 42.54
N GLU A 20 20.94 -41.31 43.72
CA GLU A 20 21.00 -40.08 44.52
C GLU A 20 21.62 -38.91 43.75
N ASP A 21 22.70 -39.14 43.00
CA ASP A 21 23.40 -38.12 42.22
C ASP A 21 22.52 -37.56 41.09
N ARG A 22 21.74 -38.43 40.44
CA ARG A 22 20.81 -38.04 39.39
C ARG A 22 19.64 -37.23 39.94
N ARG A 23 19.09 -37.62 41.11
CA ARG A 23 18.07 -36.81 41.81
C ARG A 23 18.62 -35.43 42.17
N LYS A 24 19.82 -35.36 42.77
CA LYS A 24 20.45 -34.07 43.13
C LYS A 24 20.57 -33.15 41.92
N ALA A 25 21.08 -33.64 40.78
CA ALA A 25 21.23 -32.85 39.57
C ALA A 25 19.87 -32.37 39.01
N GLN A 26 18.86 -33.24 38.99
CA GLN A 26 17.53 -32.89 38.51
C GLN A 26 16.84 -31.85 39.40
N PHE A 27 16.90 -31.99 40.72
CA PHE A 27 16.31 -31.02 41.64
C PHE A 27 17.07 -29.69 41.64
N GLN A 28 18.40 -29.70 41.51
CA GLN A 28 19.18 -28.48 41.35
C GLN A 28 18.78 -27.73 40.07
N GLY A 29 18.60 -28.47 38.97
CA GLY A 29 18.11 -27.91 37.72
C GLY A 29 16.70 -27.32 37.86
N LEU A 30 15.81 -27.99 38.59
CA LEU A 30 14.45 -27.51 38.83
C LEU A 30 14.47 -26.22 39.64
N MET A 31 15.17 -26.19 40.78
CA MET A 31 15.27 -25.00 41.63
C MET A 31 15.91 -23.82 40.88
N THR A 32 16.93 -24.09 40.06
CA THR A 32 17.55 -23.04 39.22
C THR A 32 16.57 -22.49 38.20
N ALA A 33 15.71 -23.32 37.62
CA ALA A 33 14.69 -22.88 36.68
C ALA A 33 13.59 -22.07 37.38
N LEU A 34 13.17 -22.48 38.58
CA LEU A 34 12.17 -21.76 39.38
C LEU A 34 12.67 -20.38 39.82
N PHE A 35 13.92 -20.27 40.30
CA PHE A 35 14.52 -18.98 40.68
C PHE A 35 14.81 -18.05 39.51
N LYS A 36 14.89 -18.58 38.28
CA LYS A 36 15.06 -17.79 37.06
C LYS A 36 13.73 -17.50 36.36
N GLU A 37 12.60 -17.87 36.99
CA GLU A 37 11.25 -17.74 36.42
C GLU A 37 11.14 -18.33 35.00
N ASN A 38 11.93 -19.38 34.73
CA ASN A 38 12.03 -19.97 33.40
C ASN A 38 11.13 -21.21 33.32
N GLU A 39 9.86 -20.97 33.00
CA GLU A 39 8.83 -22.00 32.84
C GLU A 39 9.27 -23.11 31.86
N GLY A 40 9.90 -22.74 30.74
CA GLY A 40 10.38 -23.70 29.74
C GLY A 40 11.48 -24.62 30.27
N ALA A 41 12.42 -24.08 31.04
CA ALA A 41 13.45 -24.87 31.71
C ALA A 41 12.85 -25.75 32.82
N ALA A 42 11.92 -25.22 33.62
CA ALA A 42 11.23 -25.96 34.67
C ALA A 42 10.44 -27.13 34.09
N ARG A 43 9.69 -26.92 32.99
CA ARG A 43 8.96 -27.94 32.24
C ARG A 43 9.89 -29.05 31.78
N ASN A 44 10.99 -28.68 31.11
CA ASN A 44 11.96 -29.66 30.59
C ASN A 44 12.61 -30.49 31.69
N VAL A 45 12.90 -29.90 32.85
CA VAL A 45 13.47 -30.62 33.99
C VAL A 45 12.42 -31.54 34.62
N MET A 46 11.18 -31.06 34.81
CA MET A 46 10.07 -31.85 35.34
C MET A 46 9.73 -33.07 34.48
N GLU A 47 9.68 -32.90 33.15
CA GLU A 47 9.43 -34.02 32.23
C GLU A 47 10.55 -35.06 32.25
N LYS A 48 11.80 -34.66 32.51
CA LYS A 48 12.94 -35.58 32.67
C LYS A 48 12.96 -36.27 34.04
N MET A 49 12.36 -35.64 35.05
CA MET A 49 12.25 -36.20 36.40
C MET A 49 11.16 -37.27 36.49
N ILE A 50 10.06 -37.05 35.79
CA ILE A 50 8.99 -38.01 35.62
C ILE A 50 9.45 -39.01 34.57
N GLY A 51 10.11 -40.08 35.01
CA GLY A 51 10.70 -41.11 34.14
C GLY A 51 9.92 -42.42 34.07
N LYS A 52 8.84 -42.56 34.86
CA LYS A 52 7.88 -43.67 34.81
C LYS A 52 6.43 -43.19 35.00
N GLY A 53 5.47 -44.03 34.62
CA GLY A 53 4.05 -43.78 34.87
C GLY A 53 3.71 -43.73 36.36
N GLY A 54 2.58 -43.11 36.72
CA GLY A 54 2.05 -43.10 38.10
C GLY A 54 2.39 -41.86 38.94
N PHE A 55 2.88 -40.78 38.32
CA PHE A 55 3.00 -39.47 38.96
C PHE A 55 1.70 -38.69 38.77
N GLY A 56 0.97 -38.46 39.85
CA GLY A 56 -0.34 -37.81 39.84
C GLY A 56 -0.37 -36.50 40.63
N ASP A 57 -1.58 -35.99 40.83
CA ASP A 57 -1.82 -34.74 41.54
C ASP A 57 -1.27 -34.76 42.97
N LYS A 58 -1.40 -35.90 43.67
CA LYS A 58 -0.92 -36.07 45.05
C LYS A 58 0.60 -35.95 45.15
N GLU A 59 1.32 -36.54 44.21
CA GLU A 59 2.77 -36.45 44.12
C GLU A 59 3.20 -35.02 43.75
N PHE A 60 2.49 -34.37 42.83
CA PHE A 60 2.75 -32.98 42.46
C PHE A 60 2.55 -32.02 43.64
N ASP A 61 1.44 -32.15 44.38
CA ASP A 61 1.16 -31.32 45.56
C ASP A 61 2.20 -31.51 46.67
N SER A 62 2.68 -32.75 46.86
CA SER A 62 3.77 -33.00 47.83
C SER A 62 5.08 -32.37 47.37
N LEU A 63 5.35 -32.34 46.06
CA LEU A 63 6.52 -31.68 45.51
C LEU A 63 6.49 -30.15 45.71
N ILE A 64 5.35 -29.51 45.52
CA ILE A 64 5.16 -28.07 45.77
C ILE A 64 5.38 -27.74 47.25
N ARG A 65 4.73 -28.50 48.15
CA ARG A 65 4.91 -28.30 49.60
C ARG A 65 6.38 -28.42 49.99
N LEU A 66 7.09 -29.38 49.39
CA LEU A 66 8.50 -29.55 49.65
C LEU A 66 9.35 -28.40 49.10
N ALA A 67 9.04 -27.88 47.91
CA ALA A 67 9.70 -26.72 47.34
C ALA A 67 9.52 -25.48 48.24
N LYS A 68 8.29 -25.21 48.69
CA LYS A 68 7.97 -24.13 49.63
C LYS A 68 8.75 -24.25 50.94
N SER A 69 8.81 -25.45 51.52
CA SER A 69 9.62 -25.69 52.74
C SER A 69 11.12 -25.44 52.57
N VAL A 70 11.62 -25.50 51.32
CA VAL A 70 13.02 -25.22 51.00
C VAL A 70 13.21 -23.72 50.78
N PHE A 71 12.26 -23.05 50.13
CA PHE A 71 12.25 -21.59 49.97
C PHE A 71 12.21 -20.87 51.32
N GLU A 72 11.40 -21.35 52.26
CA GLU A 72 11.34 -20.83 53.63
C GLU A 72 12.67 -21.03 54.39
N GLU A 73 13.35 -22.17 54.21
CA GLU A 73 14.63 -22.48 54.88
C GLU A 73 15.78 -21.59 54.42
N ILE A 74 15.77 -21.19 53.14
CA ILE A 74 16.79 -20.29 52.55
C ILE A 74 16.42 -18.81 52.66
N GLN A 75 15.35 -18.49 53.40
CA GLN A 75 14.89 -17.12 53.65
C GLN A 75 14.66 -16.32 52.36
N LEU A 76 14.01 -16.94 51.37
CA LEU A 76 13.61 -16.22 50.16
C LEU A 76 12.58 -15.13 50.49
N GLU A 77 12.63 -14.01 49.77
CA GLU A 77 11.60 -12.97 49.83
C GLU A 77 10.21 -13.55 49.51
N PRO A 78 9.13 -13.13 50.20
CA PRO A 78 7.78 -13.67 50.01
C PRO A 78 7.31 -13.63 48.54
N GLU A 79 7.56 -12.51 47.84
CA GLU A 79 7.19 -12.34 46.44
C GLU A 79 7.89 -13.37 45.53
N THR A 80 9.21 -13.55 45.71
CA THR A 80 9.99 -14.53 44.94
C THR A 80 9.59 -15.98 45.25
N CYS A 81 9.13 -16.26 46.47
CA CYS A 81 8.60 -17.57 46.85
C CYS A 81 7.28 -17.87 46.13
N ASP A 82 6.40 -16.87 46.01
CA ASP A 82 5.13 -16.97 45.31
C ASP A 82 5.33 -17.12 43.80
N ASP A 83 6.25 -16.36 43.20
CA ASP A 83 6.60 -16.46 41.78
C ASP A 83 7.23 -17.81 41.41
N ALA A 84 8.15 -18.31 42.24
CA ALA A 84 8.74 -19.64 42.07
C ALA A 84 7.69 -20.76 42.24
N SER A 85 6.74 -20.59 43.16
CA SER A 85 5.64 -21.53 43.36
C SER A 85 4.65 -21.52 42.20
N MET A 86 4.32 -20.34 41.67
CA MET A 86 3.46 -20.18 40.51
C MET A 86 4.09 -20.78 39.25
N THR A 87 5.40 -20.58 39.05
CA THR A 87 6.16 -21.21 37.96
C THR A 87 6.11 -22.74 38.04
N LEU A 88 6.19 -23.29 39.26
CA LEU A 88 6.05 -24.74 39.47
C LEU A 88 4.61 -25.21 39.21
N GLU A 89 3.59 -24.43 39.57
CA GLU A 89 2.18 -24.75 39.28
C GLU A 89 1.88 -24.75 37.77
N MET A 90 2.47 -23.81 37.01
CA MET A 90 2.28 -23.69 35.56
C MET A 90 2.78 -24.92 34.78
N VAL A 91 3.71 -25.69 35.33
CA VAL A 91 4.24 -26.91 34.68
C VAL A 91 3.47 -28.19 35.07
N ARG A 92 2.43 -28.07 35.89
CA ARG A 92 1.61 -29.19 36.41
C ARG A 92 0.98 -30.04 35.32
N GLU A 93 0.28 -29.43 34.37
CA GLU A 93 -0.38 -30.19 33.29
C GLU A 93 0.64 -30.94 32.43
N SER A 94 1.76 -30.30 32.08
CA SER A 94 2.85 -30.91 31.30
C SER A 94 3.44 -32.12 32.01
N ALA A 95 3.65 -32.01 33.32
CA ALA A 95 4.18 -33.07 34.16
C ALA A 95 3.22 -34.28 34.24
N LEU A 96 1.94 -34.03 34.47
CA LEU A 96 0.91 -35.07 34.54
C LEU A 96 0.70 -35.75 33.18
N GLU A 97 0.76 -34.99 32.09
CA GLU A 97 0.65 -35.53 30.73
C GLU A 97 1.86 -36.41 30.39
N SER A 98 3.08 -35.99 30.77
CA SER A 98 4.29 -36.80 30.61
C SER A 98 4.18 -38.14 31.33
N SER A 99 3.65 -38.15 32.56
CA SER A 99 3.44 -39.40 33.31
C SER A 99 2.39 -40.32 32.65
N ARG A 100 1.28 -39.76 32.15
CA ARG A 100 0.25 -40.51 31.41
C ARG A 100 0.81 -41.12 30.12
N ARG A 101 1.70 -40.40 29.41
CA ARG A 101 2.37 -40.90 28.20
C ARG A 101 3.29 -42.07 28.53
N GLN A 102 4.01 -42.02 29.65
CA GLN A 102 4.88 -43.11 30.10
C GLN A 102 4.09 -44.34 30.56
N ALA A 103 2.98 -44.15 31.28
CA ALA A 103 2.08 -45.24 31.65
C ALA A 103 1.52 -45.98 30.42
N LYS A 104 1.08 -45.24 29.38
CA LYS A 104 0.61 -45.84 28.12
C LYS A 104 1.72 -46.57 27.35
N ALA A 105 2.98 -46.12 27.47
CA ALA A 105 4.12 -46.77 26.84
C ALA A 105 4.53 -48.06 27.56
N GLU A 106 4.36 -48.11 28.88
CA GLU A 106 4.56 -49.32 29.70
C GLU A 106 3.46 -50.36 29.43
N ASP A 107 2.19 -49.94 29.34
CA ASP A 107 1.04 -50.82 29.09
C ASP A 107 1.07 -51.46 27.68
N ARG A 108 1.62 -50.74 26.68
CA ARG A 108 1.86 -51.26 25.33
C ARG A 108 2.98 -52.31 25.28
N LYS A 109 3.92 -52.29 26.23
CA LYS A 109 4.99 -53.29 26.31
C LYS A 109 4.53 -54.57 27.02
N THR A 110 3.50 -54.50 27.86
CA THR A 110 2.97 -55.64 28.64
C THR A 110 1.73 -56.29 28.01
N GLY A 111 0.94 -55.58 27.19
CA GLY A 111 -0.35 -56.07 26.65
C GLY A 111 -0.32 -56.90 25.34
N GLY A 112 0.84 -57.26 24.80
CA GLY A 112 0.95 -57.90 23.48
C GLY A 112 0.88 -59.44 23.46
N LYS A 113 -0.26 -60.06 23.81
CA LYS A 113 -0.59 -61.45 23.41
C LYS A 113 -2.08 -61.75 23.62
N THR A 114 -2.88 -61.66 22.56
CA THR A 114 -3.98 -62.58 22.17
C THR A 114 -4.83 -61.97 21.04
N GLY A 115 -5.14 -62.77 20.01
CA GLY A 115 -6.49 -62.81 19.44
C GLY A 115 -6.85 -61.99 18.19
N SER A 116 -6.43 -62.49 17.02
CA SER A 116 -7.19 -62.61 15.75
C SER A 116 -7.96 -61.44 15.12
N GLY A 117 -7.53 -61.09 13.89
CA GLY A 117 -8.36 -61.35 12.70
C GLY A 117 -9.18 -60.18 12.15
N GLY A 118 -8.62 -59.47 11.16
CA GLY A 118 -9.36 -58.54 10.31
C GLY A 118 -8.44 -57.88 9.30
N GLU A 119 -8.34 -58.45 8.11
CA GLU A 119 -7.66 -57.86 6.96
C GLU A 119 -8.34 -56.53 6.56
N GLY A 120 -7.54 -55.46 6.53
CA GLY A 120 -7.89 -54.17 5.97
C GLY A 120 -6.60 -53.46 5.59
N GLY A 121 -6.44 -53.21 4.29
CA GLY A 121 -5.19 -52.84 3.61
C GLY A 121 -4.28 -51.88 4.37
N GLY A 122 -3.05 -52.33 4.60
CA GLY A 122 -1.98 -51.49 5.10
C GLY A 122 -1.60 -50.44 4.08
N ILE A 123 -2.12 -49.23 4.25
CA ILE A 123 -1.34 -48.03 3.96
C ILE A 123 -0.27 -48.01 5.05
N GLU A 124 0.96 -48.37 4.71
CA GLU A 124 2.12 -48.09 5.56
C GLU A 124 2.07 -46.61 5.95
N ARG A 125 1.63 -46.32 7.18
CA ARG A 125 1.95 -45.06 7.83
C ARG A 125 3.44 -45.10 8.04
N ARG A 126 4.20 -44.59 7.06
CA ARG A 126 5.56 -44.12 7.27
C ARG A 126 5.49 -43.25 8.51
N SER A 127 6.03 -43.76 9.61
CA SER A 127 6.31 -42.95 10.78
C SER A 127 7.11 -41.75 10.26
N ALA A 128 6.59 -40.54 10.43
CA ALA A 128 7.34 -39.34 10.09
C ALA A 128 8.66 -39.43 10.87
N GLN A 129 9.74 -39.73 10.16
CA GLN A 129 11.08 -39.79 10.73
C GLN A 129 11.50 -38.35 11.00
N SER A 130 11.07 -37.79 12.13
CA SER A 130 11.43 -36.44 12.57
C SER A 130 12.78 -36.49 13.26
N ILE A 131 13.75 -35.73 12.77
CA ILE A 131 15.05 -35.53 13.41
C ILE A 131 14.96 -34.27 14.28
N ARG A 132 15.33 -34.38 15.56
CA ARG A 132 15.39 -33.23 16.46
C ARG A 132 16.71 -32.50 16.24
N VAL A 133 16.63 -31.27 15.73
CA VAL A 133 17.78 -30.42 15.43
C VAL A 133 17.81 -29.24 16.41
N SER A 134 19.00 -28.80 16.84
CA SER A 134 19.14 -27.60 17.66
C SER A 134 18.84 -26.34 16.83
N VAL A 135 18.25 -25.34 17.47
CA VAL A 135 17.94 -24.06 16.81
C VAL A 135 19.24 -23.38 16.34
N ASP A 136 20.29 -23.42 17.15
CA ASP A 136 21.61 -22.86 16.82
C ASP A 136 22.22 -23.51 15.56
N LEU A 137 21.93 -24.79 15.29
CA LEU A 137 22.42 -25.45 14.08
C LEU A 137 21.70 -24.92 12.83
N LEU A 138 20.38 -24.72 12.91
CA LEU A 138 19.61 -24.15 11.81
C LEU A 138 20.02 -22.70 11.54
N GLU A 139 20.27 -21.90 12.58
CA GLU A 139 20.81 -20.54 12.43
C GLU A 139 22.20 -20.54 11.80
N ASN A 140 23.09 -21.44 12.23
CA ASN A 140 24.41 -21.56 11.63
C ASN A 140 24.33 -22.02 10.15
N LEU A 141 23.45 -22.97 9.83
CA LEU A 141 23.19 -23.38 8.45
C LEU A 141 22.68 -22.21 7.60
N MET A 142 21.81 -21.37 8.13
CA MET A 142 21.34 -20.17 7.44
C MET A 142 22.47 -19.15 7.21
N ASN A 143 23.34 -18.94 8.19
CA ASN A 143 24.51 -18.08 8.01
C ASN A 143 25.44 -18.65 6.94
N LEU A 144 25.72 -19.96 6.98
CA LEU A 144 26.55 -20.63 5.97
C LEU A 144 25.95 -20.55 4.57
N VAL A 145 24.63 -20.71 4.44
CA VAL A 145 23.94 -20.52 3.16
C VAL A 145 24.01 -19.06 2.71
N SER A 146 23.86 -18.10 3.63
CA SER A 146 23.98 -16.68 3.29
C SER A 146 25.39 -16.35 2.78
N GLU A 147 26.43 -16.86 3.44
CA GLU A 147 27.82 -16.77 2.98
C GLU A 147 28.05 -17.50 1.66
N LEU A 148 27.38 -18.63 1.42
CA LEU A 148 27.45 -19.37 0.17
C LEU A 148 26.78 -18.60 -0.98
N VAL A 149 25.64 -17.95 -0.72
CA VAL A 149 24.97 -17.06 -1.68
C VAL A 149 25.88 -15.88 -2.02
N LEU A 150 26.53 -15.27 -1.02
CA LEU A 150 27.54 -14.24 -1.25
C LEU A 150 28.69 -14.78 -2.11
N THR A 151 29.28 -15.93 -1.74
CA THR A 151 30.38 -16.59 -2.47
C THR A 151 29.99 -16.89 -3.92
N ARG A 152 28.79 -17.41 -4.16
CA ARG A 152 28.21 -17.64 -5.48
C ARG A 152 28.15 -16.35 -6.29
N ASN A 153 27.68 -15.25 -5.69
CA ASN A 153 27.59 -13.96 -6.36
C ASN A 153 28.99 -13.44 -6.75
N GLN A 154 29.99 -13.57 -5.88
CA GLN A 154 31.39 -13.21 -6.21
C GLN A 154 31.89 -14.01 -7.43
N LEU A 155 31.63 -15.32 -7.45
CA LEU A 155 32.05 -16.19 -8.55
C LEU A 155 31.34 -15.84 -9.86
N LEU A 156 30.05 -15.52 -9.81
CA LEU A 156 29.29 -15.05 -10.97
C LEU A 156 29.85 -13.73 -11.50
N GLN A 157 30.21 -12.80 -10.62
CA GLN A 157 30.81 -11.52 -10.98
C GLN A 157 32.18 -11.71 -11.65
N MET A 158 33.06 -12.55 -11.07
CA MET A 158 34.38 -12.86 -11.65
C MET A 158 34.29 -13.50 -13.03
N VAL A 159 33.25 -14.31 -13.29
CA VAL A 159 33.02 -14.89 -14.62
C VAL A 159 32.48 -13.87 -15.60
N ARG A 160 31.60 -12.96 -15.17
CA ARG A 160 31.05 -11.91 -16.06
C ARG A 160 32.13 -10.98 -16.60
N GLU A 161 33.19 -10.72 -15.83
CA GLU A 161 34.33 -9.90 -16.26
C GLU A 161 35.23 -10.58 -17.30
N ARG A 162 35.04 -11.89 -17.57
CA ARG A 162 35.80 -12.65 -18.56
C ARG A 162 34.88 -13.16 -19.65
N GLU A 163 34.85 -12.50 -20.80
CA GLU A 163 34.20 -13.02 -22.01
C GLU A 163 34.81 -14.40 -22.36
N ASP A 164 33.96 -15.42 -22.52
CA ASP A 164 34.30 -16.83 -22.78
C ASP A 164 35.10 -17.57 -21.67
N SER A 165 34.47 -17.72 -20.50
CA SER A 165 34.97 -18.60 -19.43
C SER A 165 34.35 -20.00 -19.49
N GLU A 166 35.19 -21.04 -19.52
CA GLU A 166 34.78 -22.45 -19.31
C GLU A 166 34.06 -22.67 -17.97
N PHE A 167 34.20 -21.73 -17.02
CA PHE A 167 33.58 -21.78 -15.70
C PHE A 167 32.13 -21.27 -15.67
N THR A 168 31.61 -20.69 -16.76
CA THR A 168 30.24 -20.16 -16.83
C THR A 168 29.17 -21.21 -16.51
N VAL A 169 29.23 -22.36 -17.19
CA VAL A 169 28.25 -23.45 -17.00
C VAL A 169 28.38 -24.10 -15.60
N PRO A 170 29.58 -24.45 -15.09
CA PRO A 170 29.75 -24.91 -13.71
C PRO A 170 29.23 -23.93 -12.65
N ILE A 171 29.47 -22.63 -12.80
CA ILE A 171 29.03 -21.62 -11.83
C ILE A 171 27.51 -21.39 -11.89
N GLN A 172 26.89 -21.45 -13.08
CA GLN A 172 25.43 -21.47 -13.19
C GLN A 172 24.81 -22.69 -12.48
N ARG A 173 25.45 -23.87 -12.56
CA ARG A 173 25.00 -25.05 -11.79
C ARG A 173 25.18 -24.86 -10.29
N LEU A 174 26.32 -24.32 -9.84
CA LEU A 174 26.54 -23.98 -8.43
C LEU A 174 25.47 -23.02 -7.91
N SER A 175 25.11 -22.03 -8.74
CA SER A 175 24.04 -21.07 -8.48
C SER A 175 22.69 -21.76 -8.26
N GLN A 176 22.31 -22.67 -9.16
CA GLN A 176 21.07 -23.42 -9.02
C GLN A 176 21.07 -24.28 -7.76
N THR A 177 22.14 -25.05 -7.51
CA THR A 177 22.24 -25.90 -6.32
C THR A 177 22.24 -25.10 -5.02
N THR A 178 22.86 -23.91 -5.01
CA THR A 178 22.84 -22.99 -3.87
C THR A 178 21.42 -22.49 -3.58
N THR A 179 20.66 -22.17 -4.63
CA THR A 179 19.26 -21.73 -4.52
C THR A 179 18.38 -22.85 -3.96
N GLU A 180 18.51 -24.08 -4.49
CA GLU A 180 17.80 -25.26 -4.00
C GLU A 180 18.14 -25.58 -2.54
N LEU A 181 19.41 -25.44 -2.15
CA LEU A 181 19.86 -25.62 -0.78
C LEU A 181 19.25 -24.56 0.16
N GLN A 182 19.21 -23.30 -0.29
CA GLN A 182 18.62 -22.21 0.47
C GLN A 182 17.12 -22.44 0.70
N GLU A 183 16.37 -22.75 -0.36
CA GLU A 183 14.94 -23.07 -0.24
C GLU A 183 14.70 -24.26 0.69
N GLY A 184 15.54 -25.30 0.58
CA GLY A 184 15.50 -26.47 1.45
C GLY A 184 15.67 -26.11 2.92
N ILE A 185 16.69 -25.33 3.28
CA ILE A 185 16.93 -24.92 4.66
C ILE A 185 15.83 -23.97 5.14
N MET A 186 15.35 -23.04 4.30
CA MET A 186 14.24 -22.16 4.66
C MET A 186 12.98 -22.96 5.01
N LYS A 187 12.61 -23.97 4.22
CA LYS A 187 11.48 -24.88 4.54
C LYS A 187 11.66 -25.59 5.87
N THR A 188 12.88 -25.93 6.28
CA THR A 188 13.13 -26.54 7.60
C THR A 188 12.98 -25.55 8.78
N ARG A 189 13.08 -24.24 8.52
CA ARG A 189 12.92 -23.18 9.52
C ARG A 189 11.47 -22.68 9.64
N MET A 190 10.66 -22.89 8.61
CA MET A 190 9.26 -22.48 8.57
C MET A 190 8.44 -23.11 9.71
N GLN A 191 7.52 -22.33 10.24
CA GLN A 191 6.57 -22.73 11.27
C GLN A 191 5.15 -22.31 10.88
N PRO A 192 4.12 -23.11 11.21
CA PRO A 192 2.74 -22.70 11.00
C PRO A 192 2.40 -21.44 11.78
N ILE A 193 1.77 -20.47 11.10
CA ILE A 193 1.38 -19.18 11.69
C ILE A 193 0.39 -19.35 12.84
N GLY A 194 -0.37 -20.44 12.89
CA GLY A 194 -1.27 -20.76 14.00
C GLY A 194 -0.62 -20.74 15.38
N ASN A 195 0.70 -20.94 15.46
CA ASN A 195 1.46 -20.79 16.71
C ASN A 195 1.44 -19.36 17.26
N ALA A 196 1.41 -18.35 16.39
CA ALA A 196 1.28 -16.95 16.79
C ALA A 196 -0.14 -16.63 17.29
N TRP A 197 -1.15 -17.36 16.79
CA TRP A 197 -2.56 -17.10 17.05
C TRP A 197 -3.11 -17.90 18.23
N ALA A 198 -2.36 -18.85 18.77
CA ALA A 198 -2.81 -19.78 19.81
C ALA A 198 -3.38 -19.11 21.08
N LYS A 199 -2.93 -17.88 21.40
CA LYS A 199 -3.42 -17.11 22.55
C LYS A 199 -4.67 -16.27 22.26
N LEU A 200 -4.96 -15.99 20.98
CA LEU A 200 -6.02 -15.06 20.57
C LEU A 200 -7.42 -15.52 21.01
N PRO A 201 -7.82 -16.80 20.93
CA PRO A 201 -9.14 -17.22 21.39
C PRO A 201 -9.40 -16.94 22.87
N ARG A 202 -8.37 -17.09 23.71
CA ARG A 202 -8.46 -16.76 25.14
C ARG A 202 -8.60 -15.25 25.35
N ILE A 203 -7.79 -14.46 24.66
CA ILE A 203 -7.82 -12.99 24.76
C ILE A 203 -9.19 -12.45 24.31
N VAL A 204 -9.74 -12.95 23.21
CA VAL A 204 -11.07 -12.53 22.72
C VAL A 204 -12.17 -12.94 23.70
N ARG A 205 -12.09 -14.14 24.31
CA ARG A 205 -13.05 -14.56 25.35
C ARG A 205 -12.97 -13.66 26.59
N ASP A 206 -11.77 -13.34 27.06
CA ASP A 206 -11.58 -12.48 28.23
C ASP A 206 -12.12 -11.05 27.95
N LEU A 207 -11.83 -10.49 26.77
CA LEU A 207 -12.34 -9.18 26.34
C LEU A 207 -13.86 -9.18 26.10
N SER A 208 -14.42 -10.27 25.60
CA SER A 208 -15.86 -10.46 25.42
C SER A 208 -16.59 -10.36 26.75
N HIS A 209 -16.03 -10.94 27.83
CA HIS A 209 -16.57 -10.82 29.18
C HIS A 209 -16.32 -9.44 29.82
N GLU A 210 -15.12 -8.88 29.66
CA GLU A 210 -14.75 -7.58 30.24
C GLU A 210 -15.58 -6.42 29.67
N LEU A 211 -15.86 -6.47 28.37
CA LEU A 211 -16.56 -5.40 27.64
C LEU A 211 -18.06 -5.65 27.46
N ASP A 212 -18.58 -6.79 27.96
CA ASP A 212 -19.96 -7.26 27.78
C ASP A 212 -20.40 -7.29 26.29
N LYS A 213 -19.54 -7.83 25.44
CA LYS A 213 -19.77 -7.98 23.99
C LYS A 213 -19.79 -9.44 23.58
N LYS A 214 -20.70 -9.84 22.70
CA LYS A 214 -20.69 -11.20 22.11
C LYS A 214 -19.79 -11.22 20.88
N ILE A 215 -18.65 -11.89 20.96
CA ILE A 215 -17.63 -11.92 19.89
C ILE A 215 -17.31 -13.36 19.50
N GLN A 216 -17.34 -13.66 18.20
CA GLN A 216 -16.88 -14.90 17.60
C GLN A 216 -15.56 -14.64 16.86
N LEU A 217 -14.54 -15.46 17.15
CA LEU A 217 -13.27 -15.44 16.42
C LEU A 217 -13.22 -16.60 15.44
N GLU A 218 -12.99 -16.30 14.17
CA GLU A 218 -12.79 -17.28 13.09
C GLU A 218 -11.36 -17.19 12.57
N MET A 219 -10.68 -18.32 12.45
CA MET A 219 -9.28 -18.38 12.02
C MET A 219 -9.15 -19.36 10.85
N HIS A 220 -8.68 -18.86 9.72
CA HIS A 220 -8.46 -19.61 8.49
C HIS A 220 -6.98 -19.55 8.08
N GLY A 221 -6.47 -20.64 7.50
CA GLY A 221 -5.07 -20.71 7.05
C GLY A 221 -4.05 -20.77 8.18
N ALA A 222 -4.40 -21.35 9.34
CA ALA A 222 -3.49 -21.49 10.48
C ALA A 222 -2.28 -22.38 10.18
N GLU A 223 -2.39 -23.26 9.18
CA GLU A 223 -1.34 -24.09 8.62
C GLU A 223 -0.34 -23.34 7.74
N THR A 224 -0.63 -22.09 7.36
CA THR A 224 0.24 -21.26 6.52
C THR A 224 1.62 -21.12 7.16
N GLU A 225 2.65 -21.54 6.43
CA GLU A 225 4.03 -21.54 6.89
C GLU A 225 4.65 -20.14 6.82
N LEU A 226 5.33 -19.73 7.90
CA LEU A 226 6.02 -18.46 8.08
C LEU A 226 7.37 -18.67 8.78
N ASP A 227 8.37 -17.84 8.48
CA ASP A 227 9.67 -17.90 9.13
C ASP A 227 9.53 -17.71 10.66
N ARG A 228 10.26 -18.51 11.45
CA ARG A 228 10.19 -18.46 12.92
C ARG A 228 10.45 -17.06 13.50
N GLN A 229 11.43 -16.33 12.99
CA GLN A 229 11.78 -15.02 13.52
C GLN A 229 10.68 -13.99 13.20
N VAL A 230 10.13 -14.08 11.98
CA VAL A 230 8.98 -13.28 11.58
C VAL A 230 7.75 -13.63 12.42
N LEU A 231 7.54 -14.91 12.71
CA LEU A 231 6.46 -15.40 13.58
C LEU A 231 6.56 -14.84 15.00
N GLU A 232 7.77 -14.75 15.58
CA GLU A 232 7.93 -14.11 16.89
C GLU A 232 7.63 -12.60 16.85
N LEU A 233 8.05 -11.90 15.80
CA LEU A 233 7.85 -10.45 15.67
C LEU A 233 6.39 -10.06 15.37
N ILE A 234 5.61 -10.95 14.73
CA ILE A 234 4.23 -10.67 14.34
C ILE A 234 3.19 -10.95 15.45
N LYS A 235 3.55 -11.71 16.49
CA LYS A 235 2.65 -12.06 17.62
C LYS A 235 2.03 -10.83 18.28
N ASP A 236 2.85 -9.85 18.62
CA ASP A 236 2.43 -8.64 19.32
C ASP A 236 1.53 -7.76 18.42
N PRO A 237 1.92 -7.43 17.16
CA PRO A 237 1.04 -6.78 16.20
C PRO A 237 -0.35 -7.41 16.06
N LEU A 238 -0.42 -8.74 15.87
CA LEU A 238 -1.70 -9.43 15.68
C LEU A 238 -2.56 -9.38 16.94
N THR A 239 -1.95 -9.60 18.11
CA THR A 239 -2.65 -9.48 19.39
C THR A 239 -3.27 -8.11 19.55
N HIS A 240 -2.53 -7.07 19.15
CA HIS A 240 -2.99 -5.70 19.28
C HIS A 240 -4.11 -5.37 18.28
N MET A 241 -4.01 -5.79 17.02
CA MET A 241 -5.07 -5.55 16.05
C MET A 241 -6.37 -6.28 16.40
N VAL A 242 -6.29 -7.55 16.81
CA VAL A 242 -7.48 -8.31 17.27
C VAL A 242 -8.11 -7.69 18.51
N ARG A 243 -7.29 -7.19 19.44
CA ARG A 243 -7.79 -6.43 20.59
C ARG A 243 -8.52 -5.16 20.17
N ASN A 244 -7.99 -4.41 19.20
CA ASN A 244 -8.63 -3.19 18.72
C ASN A 244 -9.96 -3.48 18.01
N SER A 245 -10.02 -4.56 17.23
CA SER A 245 -11.29 -5.04 16.67
C SER A 245 -12.29 -5.39 17.78
N ALA A 246 -11.87 -6.06 18.87
CA ALA A 246 -12.77 -6.37 19.99
C ALA A 246 -13.20 -5.14 20.83
N ASP A 247 -12.27 -4.22 21.14
CA ASP A 247 -12.52 -3.06 22.01
C ASP A 247 -13.24 -1.92 21.27
N HIS A 248 -12.79 -1.58 20.08
CA HIS A 248 -13.29 -0.42 19.34
C HIS A 248 -14.11 -0.79 18.10
N GLY A 249 -13.76 -1.89 17.43
CA GLY A 249 -14.49 -2.37 16.25
C GLY A 249 -15.90 -2.85 16.58
N ILE A 250 -16.01 -3.95 17.33
CA ILE A 250 -17.27 -4.62 17.64
C ILE A 250 -18.12 -3.78 18.61
N GLU A 251 -19.40 -3.63 18.29
CA GLU A 251 -20.39 -2.93 19.10
C GLU A 251 -21.04 -3.85 20.16
N THR A 252 -21.76 -3.26 21.12
CA THR A 252 -22.50 -4.05 22.11
C THR A 252 -23.69 -4.78 21.47
N PRO A 253 -24.18 -5.90 22.04
CA PRO A 253 -25.33 -6.63 21.50
C PRO A 253 -26.55 -5.75 21.21
N ALA A 254 -26.86 -4.80 22.10
CA ALA A 254 -27.96 -3.87 21.95
C ALA A 254 -27.76 -2.91 20.76
N GLU A 255 -26.57 -2.35 20.61
CA GLU A 255 -26.20 -1.48 19.48
C GLU A 255 -26.27 -2.25 18.15
N ARG A 256 -25.80 -3.50 18.12
CA ARG A 256 -25.81 -4.34 16.91
C ARG A 256 -27.22 -4.64 16.44
N VAL A 257 -28.11 -5.05 17.35
CA VAL A 257 -29.52 -5.31 17.01
C VAL A 257 -30.22 -4.03 16.54
N ALA A 258 -29.92 -2.88 17.15
CA ALA A 258 -30.46 -1.58 16.72
C ALA A 258 -30.01 -1.20 15.30
N MET A 259 -28.81 -1.61 14.89
CA MET A 259 -28.25 -1.42 13.55
C MET A 259 -28.60 -2.55 12.56
N GLY A 260 -29.47 -3.50 12.94
CA GLY A 260 -29.88 -4.61 12.07
C GLY A 260 -28.81 -5.69 11.86
N LYS A 261 -27.74 -5.69 12.67
CA LYS A 261 -26.66 -6.68 12.63
C LYS A 261 -26.94 -7.89 13.52
N PRO A 262 -26.30 -9.05 13.26
CA PRO A 262 -26.33 -10.17 14.19
C PRO A 262 -25.85 -9.77 15.59
N GLU A 263 -26.47 -10.31 16.62
CA GLU A 263 -26.15 -10.01 18.02
C GLU A 263 -24.68 -10.31 18.37
N THR A 264 -24.12 -11.35 17.76
CA THR A 264 -22.71 -11.73 17.87
C THR A 264 -21.91 -11.04 16.76
N GLY A 265 -20.86 -10.31 17.11
CA GLY A 265 -19.89 -9.78 16.15
C GLY A 265 -18.82 -10.81 15.81
N THR A 266 -18.28 -10.74 14.60
CA THR A 266 -17.30 -11.70 14.08
C THR A 266 -15.98 -11.01 13.75
N ILE A 267 -14.89 -11.58 14.22
CA ILE A 267 -13.53 -11.21 13.83
C ILE A 267 -12.95 -12.37 13.02
N HIS A 268 -12.59 -12.12 11.78
CA HIS A 268 -11.92 -13.08 10.91
C HIS A 268 -10.42 -12.82 10.87
N LEU A 269 -9.66 -13.89 11.02
CA LEU A 269 -8.21 -13.89 10.86
C LEU A 269 -7.86 -14.91 9.77
N ASN A 270 -7.30 -14.44 8.67
CA ASN A 270 -7.01 -15.25 7.50
C ASN A 270 -5.53 -15.14 7.14
N ALA A 271 -4.90 -16.25 6.76
CA ALA A 271 -3.55 -16.23 6.21
C ALA A 271 -3.46 -17.09 4.95
N MET A 272 -2.78 -16.58 3.93
CA MET A 272 -2.60 -17.27 2.66
C MET A 272 -1.25 -16.95 2.02
N HIS A 273 -0.81 -17.82 1.11
CA HIS A 273 0.35 -17.58 0.24
C HIS A 273 -0.11 -16.98 -1.10
N GLU A 274 0.40 -15.80 -1.44
CA GLU A 274 0.09 -15.12 -2.71
C GLU A 274 1.37 -14.50 -3.29
N GLY A 275 1.78 -14.94 -4.49
CA GLY A 275 2.88 -14.33 -5.25
C GLY A 275 4.21 -14.18 -4.49
N GLY A 276 4.65 -15.23 -3.78
CA GLY A 276 5.88 -15.21 -2.99
C GLY A 276 5.80 -14.44 -1.67
N HIS A 277 4.60 -13.98 -1.31
CA HIS A 277 4.31 -13.30 -0.06
C HIS A 277 3.29 -14.09 0.77
N ILE A 278 3.32 -13.85 2.06
CA ILE A 278 2.31 -14.28 3.01
C ILE A 278 1.39 -13.08 3.24
N ILE A 279 0.12 -13.26 2.92
CA ILE A 279 -0.93 -12.27 3.15
C ILE A 279 -1.67 -12.67 4.42
N ILE A 280 -1.71 -11.77 5.40
CA ILE A 280 -2.47 -11.94 6.64
C ILE A 280 -3.55 -10.87 6.68
N GLU A 281 -4.80 -11.29 6.75
CA GLU A 281 -5.97 -10.41 6.80
C GLU A 281 -6.65 -10.51 8.15
N ILE A 282 -6.93 -9.36 8.74
CA ILE A 282 -7.68 -9.22 9.99
C ILE A 282 -8.90 -8.38 9.66
N SER A 283 -10.08 -8.97 9.68
CA SER A 283 -11.32 -8.25 9.43
C SER A 283 -12.30 -8.39 10.58
N ASP A 284 -13.11 -7.35 10.79
CA ASP A 284 -14.24 -7.36 11.72
C ASP A 284 -15.48 -6.80 11.04
N ASP A 285 -16.66 -7.23 11.51
CA ASP A 285 -17.97 -6.74 11.05
C ASP A 285 -18.54 -5.64 11.97
N GLY A 286 -17.64 -4.91 12.62
CA GLY A 286 -17.95 -3.90 13.63
C GLY A 286 -18.44 -2.58 13.05
N ARG A 287 -18.30 -1.50 13.83
CA ARG A 287 -18.79 -0.16 13.46
C ARG A 287 -17.98 0.52 12.37
N GLY A 288 -16.85 -0.06 11.98
CA GLY A 288 -15.87 0.59 11.10
C GLY A 288 -15.23 1.82 11.74
N ILE A 289 -14.48 2.57 10.94
CA ILE A 289 -13.74 3.75 11.39
C ILE A 289 -14.46 5.00 10.91
N SER A 290 -14.87 5.86 11.84
CA SER A 290 -15.58 7.10 11.52
C SER A 290 -14.62 8.16 10.97
N VAL A 291 -14.81 8.50 9.70
CA VAL A 291 -14.01 9.53 8.99
C VAL A 291 -14.19 10.90 9.65
N SER A 292 -15.41 11.22 10.10
CA SER A 292 -15.73 12.49 10.76
C SER A 292 -14.91 12.71 12.04
N LYS A 293 -14.76 11.67 12.88
CA LYS A 293 -13.95 11.73 14.11
C LYS A 293 -12.48 11.90 13.81
N ILE A 294 -11.97 11.22 12.79
CA ILE A 294 -10.56 11.37 12.37
C ILE A 294 -10.32 12.79 11.86
N ARG A 295 -11.17 13.32 10.97
CA ARG A 295 -11.06 14.69 10.43
C ARG A 295 -10.95 15.71 11.57
N LYS A 296 -11.85 15.64 12.54
CA LYS A 296 -11.83 16.54 13.70
C LYS A 296 -10.51 16.46 14.47
N LYS A 297 -9.98 15.24 14.67
CA LYS A 297 -8.74 15.02 15.41
C LYS A 297 -7.48 15.42 14.64
N ILE A 298 -7.51 15.33 13.31
CA ILE A 298 -6.46 15.86 12.43
C ILE A 298 -6.39 17.39 12.58
N LEU A 299 -7.54 18.07 12.54
CA LEU A 299 -7.63 19.52 12.72
C LEU A 299 -7.17 19.96 14.12
N GLU A 300 -7.60 19.26 15.18
CA GLU A 300 -7.18 19.54 16.56
C GLU A 300 -5.67 19.40 16.77
N LYS A 301 -5.03 18.47 16.04
CA LYS A 301 -3.57 18.24 16.10
C LYS A 301 -2.78 19.07 15.08
N GLY A 302 -3.44 19.84 14.21
CA GLY A 302 -2.79 20.64 13.18
C GLY A 302 -2.03 19.82 12.14
N LEU A 303 -2.44 18.57 11.88
CA LEU A 303 -1.77 17.69 10.93
C LEU A 303 -2.18 17.93 9.47
N ALA A 304 -3.32 18.57 9.23
CA ALA A 304 -3.79 19.05 7.93
C ALA A 304 -4.79 20.20 8.12
N THR A 305 -4.94 21.06 7.12
CA THR A 305 -5.92 22.15 7.12
C THR A 305 -7.32 21.66 6.72
N GLU A 306 -8.35 22.47 6.99
CA GLU A 306 -9.73 22.12 6.63
C GLU A 306 -9.94 22.11 5.10
N ALA A 307 -9.16 22.91 4.37
CA ALA A 307 -9.12 22.88 2.91
C ALA A 307 -8.48 21.59 2.39
N GLU A 308 -7.32 21.19 2.92
CA GLU A 308 -6.64 19.94 2.56
C GLU A 308 -7.52 18.70 2.86
N LEU A 309 -8.20 18.69 4.00
CA LEU A 309 -9.11 17.59 4.36
C LEU A 309 -10.36 17.51 3.47
N ALA A 310 -10.75 18.62 2.83
CA ALA A 310 -11.87 18.63 1.89
C ALA A 310 -11.51 17.95 0.56
N GLU A 311 -10.23 17.99 0.17
CA GLU A 311 -9.71 17.38 -1.05
C GLU A 311 -9.30 15.92 -0.87
N MET A 312 -9.04 15.49 0.37
CA MET A 312 -8.69 14.09 0.67
C MET A 312 -9.88 13.14 0.58
N SER A 313 -9.65 12.01 -0.08
CA SER A 313 -10.56 10.85 -0.06
C SER A 313 -10.68 10.25 1.35
N GLU A 314 -11.78 9.54 1.61
CA GLU A 314 -12.00 8.86 2.89
C GLU A 314 -10.87 7.89 3.25
N ASN A 315 -10.34 7.15 2.26
CA ASN A 315 -9.21 6.25 2.44
C ASN A 315 -7.93 7.00 2.85
N GLN A 316 -7.65 8.17 2.27
CA GLN A 316 -6.50 8.99 2.66
C GLN A 316 -6.64 9.49 4.09
N ILE A 317 -7.83 9.91 4.48
CA ILE A 317 -8.12 10.35 5.86
C ILE A 317 -7.96 9.18 6.84
N GLN A 318 -8.49 8.01 6.52
CA GLN A 318 -8.36 6.82 7.37
C GLN A 318 -6.90 6.39 7.58
N LYS A 319 -6.01 6.59 6.59
CA LYS A 319 -4.58 6.28 6.71
C LYS A 319 -3.85 7.10 7.78
N PHE A 320 -4.39 8.23 8.23
CA PHE A 320 -3.83 8.99 9.35
C PHE A 320 -3.80 8.22 10.67
N ILE A 321 -4.57 7.13 10.81
CA ILE A 321 -4.49 6.26 11.99
C ILE A 321 -3.08 5.70 12.20
N PHE A 322 -2.30 5.54 11.13
CA PHE A 322 -0.92 5.09 11.24
C PHE A 322 0.09 6.21 11.51
N HIS A 323 -0.35 7.47 11.58
CA HIS A 323 0.53 8.60 11.86
C HIS A 323 1.06 8.51 13.30
N PRO A 324 2.36 8.77 13.54
CA PRO A 324 2.94 8.72 14.87
C PRO A 324 2.14 9.52 15.89
N GLY A 325 1.84 8.90 17.03
CA GLY A 325 1.08 9.52 18.11
C GLY A 325 -0.39 9.83 17.78
N PHE A 326 -0.92 9.34 16.66
CA PHE A 326 -2.35 9.46 16.31
C PHE A 326 -3.15 8.36 17.03
N SER A 327 -4.11 8.76 17.85
CA SER A 327 -5.04 7.85 18.52
C SER A 327 -6.40 8.52 18.57
N THR A 328 -7.46 7.79 18.25
CA THR A 328 -8.84 8.30 18.22
C THR A 328 -9.52 8.28 19.60
N ALA A 329 -8.89 7.70 20.64
CA ALA A 329 -9.49 7.63 21.98
C ALA A 329 -9.45 8.99 22.73
N ASP A 330 -10.56 9.34 23.39
CA ASP A 330 -10.70 10.56 24.20
C ASP A 330 -10.30 10.36 25.68
N LYS A 331 -10.20 9.09 26.13
CA LYS A 331 -9.67 8.69 27.45
C LYS A 331 -8.74 7.49 27.28
N VAL A 332 -7.66 7.47 28.06
CA VAL A 332 -6.79 6.28 28.19
C VAL A 332 -7.58 5.22 28.96
N THR A 333 -8.02 4.16 28.28
CA THR A 333 -8.64 3.00 28.94
C THR A 333 -7.57 2.25 29.75
N SER A 334 -7.95 1.73 30.92
CA SER A 334 -7.08 0.95 31.82
C SER A 334 -6.43 -0.28 31.16
N VAL A 335 -7.02 -0.75 30.05
CA VAL A 335 -6.57 -1.92 29.27
C VAL A 335 -5.51 -1.56 28.21
N SER A 336 -5.33 -0.26 27.90
CA SER A 336 -4.40 0.28 26.89
C SER A 336 -3.09 0.84 27.48
N GLY A 337 -2.80 0.54 28.75
CA GLY A 337 -1.69 1.09 29.56
C GLY A 337 -0.25 0.80 29.13
N ARG A 338 0.03 0.51 27.84
CA ARG A 338 1.40 0.42 27.30
C ARG A 338 1.68 1.34 26.11
N GLY A 339 0.71 2.16 25.67
CA GLY A 339 0.97 3.19 24.65
C GLY A 339 1.33 2.64 23.26
N VAL A 340 0.75 1.50 22.87
CA VAL A 340 0.97 0.92 21.54
C VAL A 340 -0.11 1.45 20.60
N GLY A 341 0.28 2.32 19.66
CA GLY A 341 -0.59 2.80 18.58
C GLY A 341 -0.44 1.97 17.29
N MET A 342 -1.25 2.29 16.28
CA MET A 342 -1.11 1.67 14.94
C MET A 342 0.20 2.04 14.24
N ASP A 343 0.84 3.13 14.65
CA ASP A 343 2.20 3.48 14.26
C ASP A 343 3.24 2.43 14.69
N VAL A 344 3.10 1.88 15.91
CA VAL A 344 3.99 0.81 16.40
C VAL A 344 3.76 -0.50 15.64
N VAL A 345 2.50 -0.81 15.32
CA VAL A 345 2.14 -1.99 14.50
C VAL A 345 2.76 -1.88 13.11
N ARG A 346 2.56 -0.74 12.43
CA ARG A 346 3.17 -0.47 11.12
C ARG A 346 4.69 -0.60 11.17
N ASN A 347 5.34 0.06 12.12
CA ASN A 347 6.79 0.00 12.27
C ASN A 347 7.31 -1.44 12.49
N ASN A 348 6.58 -2.28 13.24
CA ASN A 348 6.98 -3.67 13.45
C ASN A 348 6.81 -4.53 12.20
N ILE A 349 5.80 -4.24 11.38
CA ILE A 349 5.57 -4.90 10.09
C ILE A 349 6.63 -4.45 9.06
N GLU A 350 6.98 -3.16 9.04
CA GLU A 350 8.03 -2.64 8.14
C GLU A 350 9.42 -3.19 8.51
N LYS A 351 9.72 -3.39 9.80
CA LYS A 351 10.99 -4.01 10.26
C LYS A 351 11.22 -5.42 9.72
N ILE A 352 10.16 -6.16 9.40
CA ILE A 352 10.23 -7.51 8.83
C ILE A 352 10.14 -7.48 7.29
N GLY A 353 10.25 -6.30 6.67
CA GLY A 353 10.12 -6.12 5.22
C GLY A 353 8.69 -6.27 4.71
N GLY A 354 7.69 -6.19 5.60
CA GLY A 354 6.29 -6.28 5.24
C GLY A 354 5.64 -4.91 5.03
N THR A 355 4.43 -4.91 4.48
CA THR A 355 3.58 -3.74 4.32
C THR A 355 2.22 -3.98 4.97
N ILE A 356 1.54 -2.91 5.38
CA ILE A 356 0.20 -2.96 5.96
C ILE A 356 -0.71 -1.93 5.27
N ASP A 357 -1.86 -2.41 4.81
CA ASP A 357 -2.95 -1.62 4.28
C ASP A 357 -4.22 -1.83 5.10
N MET A 358 -5.18 -0.91 4.96
CA MET A 358 -6.46 -0.96 5.65
C MET A 358 -7.57 -0.43 4.74
N VAL A 359 -8.72 -1.07 4.81
CA VAL A 359 -9.98 -0.61 4.23
C VAL A 359 -11.03 -0.66 5.32
N SER A 360 -11.75 0.44 5.56
CA SER A 360 -12.81 0.50 6.56
C SER A 360 -14.03 1.21 6.01
N THR A 361 -15.21 0.68 6.31
CA THR A 361 -16.49 1.30 5.96
C THR A 361 -17.32 1.45 7.21
N GLU A 362 -17.73 2.68 7.51
CA GLU A 362 -18.55 2.99 8.69
C GLU A 362 -19.84 2.16 8.66
N GLY A 363 -20.16 1.53 9.79
CA GLY A 363 -21.29 0.61 9.92
C GLY A 363 -21.09 -0.79 9.32
N ARG A 364 -20.03 -1.07 8.54
CA ARG A 364 -19.79 -2.42 7.96
C ARG A 364 -18.56 -3.13 8.53
N GLY A 365 -17.61 -2.39 9.09
CA GLY A 365 -16.44 -2.96 9.76
C GLY A 365 -15.12 -2.50 9.17
N THR A 366 -14.03 -3.18 9.55
CA THR A 366 -12.67 -2.82 9.15
C THR A 366 -11.90 -4.06 8.72
N THR A 367 -11.08 -3.94 7.67
CA THR A 367 -10.16 -4.97 7.21
C THR A 367 -8.75 -4.41 7.14
N PHE A 368 -7.83 -5.03 7.86
CA PHE A 368 -6.38 -4.82 7.74
C PHE A 368 -5.77 -5.94 6.91
N ARG A 369 -4.90 -5.58 5.97
CA ARG A 369 -4.18 -6.52 5.11
C ARG A 369 -2.68 -6.32 5.28
N ILE A 370 -2.00 -7.34 5.78
CA ILE A 370 -0.55 -7.36 5.97
C ILE A 370 0.07 -8.24 4.90
N LYS A 371 1.09 -7.75 4.22
CA LYS A 371 1.84 -8.51 3.22
C LYS A 371 3.30 -8.65 3.65
N ILE A 372 3.77 -9.88 3.80
CA ILE A 372 5.12 -10.20 4.31
C ILE A 372 5.85 -11.08 3.29
N PRO A 373 7.10 -10.79 2.91
CA PRO A 373 7.88 -11.66 2.04
C PRO A 373 8.21 -13.01 2.69
N LEU A 374 8.23 -14.09 1.90
CA LEU A 374 8.50 -15.46 2.38
C LEU A 374 10.02 -15.71 2.64
N THR A 375 10.89 -14.91 2.05
CA THR A 375 12.35 -15.06 2.12
C THR A 375 12.98 -14.15 3.17
N LEU A 376 14.14 -14.54 3.72
CA LEU A 376 15.09 -13.56 4.24
C LEU A 376 15.35 -12.57 3.11
N ALA A 377 15.33 -11.27 3.41
CA ALA A 377 15.19 -10.18 2.44
C ALA A 377 16.32 -10.16 1.37
N ILE A 378 16.27 -11.09 0.43
CA ILE A 378 17.04 -11.08 -0.80
C ILE A 378 16.24 -10.24 -1.77
N VAL A 379 16.82 -9.12 -2.16
CA VAL A 379 16.22 -8.16 -3.09
C VAL A 379 17.14 -8.05 -4.28
N SER A 380 16.59 -8.06 -5.50
CA SER A 380 17.37 -7.71 -6.68
C SER A 380 17.55 -6.20 -6.70
N ALA A 381 18.80 -5.74 -6.73
CA ALA A 381 19.14 -4.33 -6.71
C ALA A 381 20.09 -3.98 -7.85
N LEU A 382 19.89 -2.81 -8.43
CA LEU A 382 20.82 -2.21 -9.36
C LEU A 382 21.97 -1.57 -8.58
N ILE A 383 23.20 -1.94 -8.89
CA ILE A 383 24.37 -1.33 -8.26
C ILE A 383 24.76 -0.07 -9.05
N VAL A 384 24.95 1.05 -8.34
CA VAL A 384 25.27 2.36 -8.92
C VAL A 384 26.44 2.99 -8.20
N GLU A 385 27.14 3.91 -8.86
CA GLU A 385 28.27 4.66 -8.29
C GLU A 385 27.96 6.14 -8.13
N ALA A 386 28.39 6.71 -7.02
CA ALA A 386 28.42 8.15 -6.77
C ALA A 386 29.73 8.52 -6.06
N SER A 387 30.52 9.39 -6.68
CA SER A 387 31.84 9.86 -6.22
C SER A 387 32.81 8.74 -5.86
N GLY A 388 32.81 7.64 -6.62
CA GLY A 388 33.66 6.47 -6.41
C GLY A 388 33.15 5.48 -5.35
N GLU A 389 32.03 5.77 -4.71
CA GLU A 389 31.37 4.89 -3.74
C GLU A 389 30.17 4.17 -4.38
N ARG A 390 29.97 2.90 -4.01
CA ARG A 390 28.90 2.05 -4.56
C ARG A 390 27.66 2.05 -3.66
N PHE A 391 26.50 2.07 -4.31
CA PHE A 391 25.17 2.03 -3.67
C PHE A 391 24.26 1.04 -4.39
N ALA A 392 23.22 0.56 -3.71
CA ALA A 392 22.23 -0.32 -4.29
C ALA A 392 20.86 0.37 -4.38
N ILE A 393 20.21 0.33 -5.54
CA ILE A 393 18.83 0.80 -5.73
C ILE A 393 17.95 -0.44 -5.95
N PRO A 394 16.87 -0.67 -5.17
CA PRO A 394 15.96 -1.79 -5.39
C PRO A 394 15.44 -1.82 -6.83
N GLN A 395 15.65 -2.92 -7.56
CA GLN A 395 15.33 -3.02 -8.99
C GLN A 395 13.84 -2.80 -9.26
N ILE A 396 12.97 -3.20 -8.32
CA ILE A 396 11.52 -3.00 -8.41
C ILE A 396 11.12 -1.52 -8.53
N SER A 397 11.98 -0.61 -8.06
CA SER A 397 11.75 0.84 -8.17
C SER A 397 12.30 1.44 -9.46
N VAL A 398 13.11 0.69 -10.23
CA VAL A 398 13.77 1.17 -11.45
C VAL A 398 12.92 0.82 -12.67
N LEU A 399 12.50 1.84 -13.41
CA LEU A 399 11.75 1.69 -14.66
C LEU A 399 12.67 1.47 -15.86
N GLU A 400 13.68 2.33 -16.02
CA GLU A 400 14.64 2.25 -17.11
C GLU A 400 15.94 2.99 -16.79
N LEU A 401 16.98 2.71 -17.57
CA LEU A 401 18.29 3.36 -17.48
C LEU A 401 18.53 4.21 -18.72
N VAL A 402 18.91 5.46 -18.50
CA VAL A 402 19.20 6.40 -19.58
C VAL A 402 20.64 6.85 -19.47
N ARG A 403 21.40 6.77 -20.55
CA ARG A 403 22.76 7.29 -20.62
C ARG A 403 22.74 8.73 -21.13
N VAL A 404 23.49 9.60 -20.48
CA VAL A 404 23.66 11.00 -20.87
C VAL A 404 25.13 11.25 -21.25
N GLY A 405 25.36 11.94 -22.36
CA GLY A 405 26.68 12.38 -22.78
C GLY A 405 26.67 13.08 -24.14
N ALA A 406 27.84 13.57 -24.58
CA ALA A 406 27.98 14.36 -25.80
C ALA A 406 27.52 13.63 -27.09
N ASN A 407 27.50 12.30 -27.09
CA ASN A 407 27.11 11.44 -28.22
C ASN A 407 25.75 10.74 -28.02
N SER A 408 24.94 11.13 -27.04
CA SER A 408 23.58 10.56 -26.84
C SER A 408 22.49 11.57 -27.21
N ASP A 409 21.37 11.07 -27.74
CA ASP A 409 20.16 11.88 -28.04
C ASP A 409 19.48 12.44 -26.77
N SER A 410 19.89 11.97 -25.59
CA SER A 410 19.38 12.38 -24.29
C SER A 410 20.34 13.38 -23.64
N ARG A 411 19.88 14.61 -23.40
CA ARG A 411 20.61 15.67 -22.69
C ARG A 411 19.80 16.12 -21.48
N ILE A 412 20.53 16.50 -20.42
CA ILE A 412 19.93 17.14 -19.26
C ILE A 412 19.63 18.58 -19.65
N GLU A 413 18.37 18.98 -19.51
CA GLU A 413 17.89 20.35 -19.68
C GLU A 413 17.68 20.94 -18.27
N ARG A 414 17.84 22.25 -18.11
CA ARG A 414 17.44 22.94 -16.87
C ARG A 414 16.20 23.78 -17.13
N ILE A 415 15.23 23.69 -16.23
CA ILE A 415 14.11 24.62 -16.15
C ILE A 415 14.26 25.33 -14.81
N LYS A 416 14.72 26.59 -14.84
CA LYS A 416 15.24 27.33 -13.69
C LYS A 416 16.40 26.57 -13.01
N ASP A 417 16.24 26.17 -11.76
CA ASP A 417 17.23 25.45 -10.96
C ASP A 417 16.99 23.94 -10.86
N THR A 418 15.89 23.45 -11.44
CA THR A 418 15.59 22.03 -11.45
C THR A 418 16.17 21.37 -12.71
N PRO A 419 17.08 20.39 -12.56
CA PRO A 419 17.56 19.58 -13.68
C PRO A 419 16.44 18.64 -14.14
N VAL A 420 16.21 18.55 -15.43
CA VAL A 420 15.18 17.69 -16.03
C VAL A 420 15.73 16.93 -17.23
N LEU A 421 15.25 15.70 -17.44
CA LEU A 421 15.53 14.93 -18.64
C LEU A 421 14.27 14.85 -19.50
N ARG A 422 14.40 15.17 -20.79
CA ARG A 422 13.34 14.93 -21.77
C ARG A 422 13.37 13.48 -22.25
N LEU A 423 12.68 12.59 -21.55
CA LEU A 423 12.62 11.16 -21.87
C LEU A 423 11.35 10.84 -22.67
N ARG A 424 11.50 10.45 -23.95
CA ARG A 424 10.37 10.16 -24.87
C ARG A 424 9.35 11.32 -24.90
N ASN A 425 9.90 12.54 -24.90
CA ASN A 425 9.34 13.85 -24.56
C ASN A 425 8.26 13.94 -23.46
N ARG A 426 8.47 13.23 -22.35
CA ARG A 426 8.01 13.66 -21.02
C ARG A 426 9.17 14.33 -20.29
N LEU A 427 8.89 15.38 -19.52
CA LEU A 427 9.89 15.98 -18.63
C LEU A 427 9.98 15.13 -17.36
N LEU A 428 11.16 14.57 -17.13
CA LEU A 428 11.47 13.78 -15.95
C LEU A 428 12.32 14.64 -15.01
N PRO A 429 11.84 14.98 -13.79
CA PRO A 429 12.65 15.70 -12.83
C PRO A 429 13.85 14.85 -12.42
N LEU A 430 15.03 15.46 -12.36
CA LEU A 430 16.27 14.79 -11.98
C LEU A 430 16.72 15.23 -10.60
N VAL A 431 17.40 14.31 -9.93
CA VAL A 431 18.07 14.56 -8.66
C VAL A 431 19.48 13.99 -8.73
N TYR A 432 20.47 14.74 -8.28
CA TYR A 432 21.85 14.28 -8.28
C TYR A 432 22.14 13.47 -7.03
N LEU A 433 22.51 12.20 -7.19
CA LEU A 433 22.83 11.35 -6.04
C LEU A 433 24.03 11.91 -5.24
N ASN A 434 25.02 12.46 -5.95
CA ASN A 434 26.18 13.13 -5.34
C ASN A 434 25.78 14.33 -4.45
N GLU A 435 24.72 15.05 -4.80
CA GLU A 435 24.21 16.19 -4.03
C GLU A 435 23.44 15.72 -2.80
N ILE A 436 22.52 14.77 -2.98
CA ILE A 436 21.69 14.21 -1.90
C ILE A 436 22.55 13.57 -0.82
N LEU A 437 23.64 12.90 -1.22
CA LEU A 437 24.56 12.26 -0.29
C LEU A 437 25.61 13.22 0.29
N GLY A 438 25.64 14.47 -0.16
CA GLY A 438 26.58 15.49 0.31
C GLY A 438 28.02 15.28 -0.15
N PHE A 439 28.26 14.49 -1.20
CA PHE A 439 29.60 14.29 -1.78
C PHE A 439 30.06 15.50 -2.58
N LYS A 440 29.15 16.15 -3.29
CA LYS A 440 29.41 17.38 -4.06
C LYS A 440 28.35 18.42 -3.72
N SER A 441 28.79 19.68 -3.60
CA SER A 441 27.88 20.82 -3.52
C SER A 441 27.23 21.10 -4.88
N HIS A 442 26.08 21.76 -4.88
CA HIS A 442 25.38 22.19 -6.10
C HIS A 442 26.33 22.93 -7.06
N GLU A 443 27.14 23.86 -6.55
CA GLU A 443 28.10 24.64 -7.34
C GLU A 443 29.15 23.77 -8.05
N GLN A 444 29.61 22.70 -7.40
CA GLN A 444 30.58 21.77 -7.98
C GLN A 444 29.95 20.91 -9.09
N ILE A 445 28.70 20.51 -8.92
CA ILE A 445 27.94 19.76 -9.93
C ILE A 445 27.71 20.65 -11.15
N MET A 446 27.33 21.91 -10.94
CA MET A 446 27.14 22.92 -11.99
C MET A 446 28.40 23.19 -12.80
N ALA A 447 29.56 23.27 -12.15
CA ALA A 447 30.82 23.51 -12.84
C ALA A 447 31.23 22.34 -13.76
N GLU A 448 30.79 21.12 -13.46
CA GLU A 448 31.12 19.90 -14.19
C GLU A 448 30.02 19.46 -15.18
N GLU A 449 28.85 20.11 -15.15
CA GLU A 449 27.64 19.72 -15.89
C GLU A 449 27.83 19.75 -17.42
N ALA A 450 28.65 20.68 -17.93
CA ALA A 450 28.95 20.82 -19.36
C ALA A 450 29.80 19.66 -19.93
N SER A 451 30.44 18.85 -19.08
CA SER A 451 31.23 17.68 -19.49
C SER A 451 30.73 16.36 -18.90
N HIS A 452 29.60 16.36 -18.18
CA HIS A 452 29.11 15.17 -17.49
C HIS A 452 28.61 14.12 -18.50
N SER A 453 29.37 13.04 -18.63
CA SER A 453 28.85 11.76 -19.10
C SER A 453 28.45 10.94 -17.87
N GLY A 454 27.16 10.70 -17.70
CA GLY A 454 26.64 9.98 -16.54
C GLY A 454 25.46 9.09 -16.93
N PHE A 455 24.90 8.43 -15.94
CA PHE A 455 23.71 7.60 -16.11
C PHE A 455 22.57 8.19 -15.27
N ILE A 456 21.36 8.03 -15.78
CA ILE A 456 20.12 8.40 -15.09
C ILE A 456 19.35 7.12 -14.85
N VAL A 457 19.10 6.84 -13.57
CA VAL A 457 18.22 5.75 -13.13
C VAL A 457 16.83 6.31 -13.00
N VAL A 458 15.91 5.94 -13.89
CA VAL A 458 14.52 6.38 -13.83
C VAL A 458 13.80 5.54 -12.79
N THR A 459 13.31 6.17 -11.74
CA THR A 459 12.66 5.53 -10.60
C THR A 459 11.19 5.91 -10.49
N GLN A 460 10.37 4.94 -10.04
CA GLN A 460 8.96 5.16 -9.75
C GLN A 460 8.65 4.89 -8.28
N VAL A 461 7.98 5.86 -7.66
CA VAL A 461 7.49 5.81 -6.29
C VAL A 461 6.01 6.18 -6.28
N GLY A 462 5.14 5.18 -6.17
CA GLY A 462 3.69 5.38 -6.29
C GLY A 462 3.33 5.98 -7.66
N ALA A 463 2.72 7.17 -7.66
CA ALA A 463 2.42 7.92 -8.88
C ALA A 463 3.56 8.84 -9.35
N PHE A 464 4.57 9.08 -8.51
CA PHE A 464 5.68 9.98 -8.79
C PHE A 464 6.80 9.25 -9.53
N THR A 465 7.31 9.86 -10.60
CA THR A 465 8.41 9.31 -11.42
C THR A 465 9.50 10.37 -11.54
N PHE A 466 10.74 10.01 -11.22
CA PHE A 466 11.87 10.92 -11.24
C PHE A 466 13.14 10.18 -11.70
N GLY A 467 14.20 10.91 -12.03
CA GLY A 467 15.49 10.34 -12.42
C GLY A 467 16.56 10.61 -11.38
N ILE A 468 17.34 9.60 -11.03
CA ILE A 468 18.51 9.74 -10.15
C ILE A 468 19.75 9.77 -11.04
N VAL A 469 20.47 10.89 -11.03
CA VAL A 469 21.73 11.03 -11.76
C VAL A 469 22.85 10.40 -10.93
N VAL A 470 23.55 9.45 -11.55
CA VAL A 470 24.65 8.68 -10.98
C VAL A 470 25.86 8.69 -11.92
N ASP A 471 27.05 8.48 -11.37
CA ASP A 471 28.29 8.56 -12.16
C ASP A 471 28.44 7.32 -13.05
N GLN A 472 28.14 6.14 -12.48
CA GLN A 472 28.20 4.87 -13.17
C GLN A 472 27.06 3.95 -12.75
N VAL A 473 26.61 3.11 -13.68
CA VAL A 473 25.68 2.02 -13.39
C VAL A 473 26.40 0.70 -13.65
N PHE A 474 26.31 -0.20 -12.68
CA PHE A 474 26.77 -1.57 -12.77
C PHE A 474 25.58 -2.51 -13.01
N ASP A 475 25.86 -3.80 -13.02
CA ASP A 475 24.83 -4.84 -13.20
C ASP A 475 23.86 -4.92 -12.01
N THR A 476 22.74 -5.62 -12.23
CA THR A 476 21.83 -6.00 -11.15
C THR A 476 22.37 -7.20 -10.39
N GLU A 477 22.33 -7.12 -9.06
CA GLU A 477 22.77 -8.17 -8.15
C GLU A 477 21.68 -8.56 -7.14
N GLU A 478 21.64 -9.83 -6.77
CA GLU A 478 20.80 -10.32 -5.67
C GLU A 478 21.52 -10.03 -4.34
N ILE A 479 20.98 -9.09 -3.57
CA ILE A 479 21.60 -8.62 -2.33
C ILE A 479 20.82 -9.07 -1.10
N VAL A 480 21.52 -9.38 -0.01
CA VAL A 480 20.90 -9.71 1.28
C VAL A 480 20.75 -8.43 2.10
N VAL A 481 19.52 -7.95 2.25
CA VAL A 481 19.21 -6.72 2.99
C VAL A 481 19.36 -6.96 4.48
N LYS A 482 20.26 -6.19 5.09
CA LYS A 482 20.41 -6.06 6.54
C LYS A 482 19.81 -4.73 6.98
N PRO A 483 19.05 -4.70 8.10
CA PRO A 483 18.53 -3.45 8.64
C PRO A 483 19.64 -2.44 8.94
N VAL A 484 19.31 -1.16 8.75
CA VAL A 484 20.20 -0.05 9.12
C VAL A 484 20.43 -0.04 10.63
N ALA A 485 21.66 0.25 11.07
CA ALA A 485 21.98 0.37 12.49
C ALA A 485 21.12 1.48 13.15
N PRO A 486 20.68 1.32 14.42
CA PRO A 486 19.80 2.28 15.08
C PRO A 486 20.29 3.74 15.05
N ILE A 487 21.61 3.95 15.07
CA ILE A 487 22.22 5.28 15.01
C ILE A 487 22.00 5.98 13.66
N LEU A 488 21.86 5.22 12.57
CA LEU A 488 21.65 5.72 11.21
C LEU A 488 20.16 5.77 10.81
N LYS A 489 19.24 5.34 11.69
CA LYS A 489 17.81 5.22 11.37
C LYS A 489 17.11 6.56 11.07
N HIS A 490 17.70 7.67 11.48
CA HIS A 490 17.18 9.02 11.21
C HIS A 490 17.42 9.46 9.76
N LEU A 491 18.27 8.76 9.00
CA LEU A 491 18.54 9.06 7.60
C LEU A 491 17.47 8.37 6.73
N SER A 492 16.58 9.16 6.15
CA SER A 492 15.50 8.67 5.27
C SER A 492 16.01 8.15 3.92
N VAL A 493 17.25 8.52 3.52
CA VAL A 493 17.85 8.14 2.22
C VAL A 493 18.14 6.64 2.12
N TYR A 494 18.22 5.91 3.23
CA TYR A 494 18.65 4.51 3.23
C TYR A 494 17.59 3.57 3.78
N SER A 495 17.31 2.50 3.05
CA SER A 495 16.41 1.41 3.46
C SER A 495 17.15 0.27 4.18
N GLY A 496 18.45 0.13 3.97
CA GLY A 496 19.26 -0.97 4.49
C GLY A 496 20.74 -0.87 4.15
N ASN A 497 21.49 -1.92 4.48
CA ASN A 497 22.84 -2.17 3.99
C ASN A 497 22.96 -3.61 3.50
N THR A 498 23.96 -3.86 2.65
CA THR A 498 24.30 -5.20 2.17
C THR A 498 25.81 -5.34 2.02
N ILE A 499 26.27 -6.57 1.83
CA ILE A 499 27.65 -6.92 1.49
C ILE A 499 27.66 -7.38 0.03
N LEU A 500 28.50 -6.77 -0.81
CA LEU A 500 28.67 -7.14 -2.22
C LEU A 500 29.56 -8.37 -2.39
N GLY A 501 29.60 -8.87 -3.63
CA GLY A 501 30.45 -9.99 -4.01
C GLY A 501 31.97 -9.76 -3.82
N ASP A 502 32.44 -8.53 -3.64
CA ASP A 502 33.84 -8.26 -3.31
C ASP A 502 34.10 -8.10 -1.81
N GLY A 503 33.07 -8.29 -0.98
CA GLY A 503 33.12 -8.09 0.47
C GLY A 503 32.96 -6.63 0.91
N SER A 504 32.78 -5.69 -0.03
CA SER A 504 32.48 -4.30 0.31
C SER A 504 31.09 -4.18 0.93
N VAL A 505 30.96 -3.28 1.91
CA VAL A 505 29.67 -2.96 2.54
C VAL A 505 29.10 -1.74 1.83
N ILE A 506 27.91 -1.87 1.26
CA ILE A 506 27.24 -0.78 0.55
C ILE A 506 25.87 -0.48 1.17
N MET A 507 25.43 0.76 1.03
CA MET A 507 24.11 1.18 1.49
C MET A 507 23.06 0.96 0.40
N ILE A 508 21.86 0.57 0.82
CA ILE A 508 20.70 0.42 -0.05
C ILE A 508 19.89 1.71 0.04
N LEU A 509 19.73 2.38 -1.09
CA LEU A 509 18.99 3.62 -1.22
C LEU A 509 17.48 3.37 -1.09
N ASP A 510 16.77 4.31 -0.45
CA ASP A 510 15.31 4.36 -0.42
C ASP A 510 14.81 5.42 -1.41
N PRO A 511 14.22 5.00 -2.55
CA PRO A 511 13.63 5.93 -3.51
C PRO A 511 12.56 6.86 -2.91
N ASN A 512 11.81 6.41 -1.89
CA ASN A 512 10.82 7.25 -1.22
C ASN A 512 11.49 8.39 -0.44
N GLY A 513 12.53 8.04 0.34
CA GLY A 513 13.32 9.01 1.08
C GLY A 513 13.99 10.04 0.18
N ILE A 514 14.53 9.58 -0.95
CA ILE A 514 15.12 10.46 -1.98
C ILE A 514 14.08 11.41 -2.57
N ALA A 515 12.90 10.91 -2.93
CA ALA A 515 11.82 11.74 -3.49
C ALA A 515 11.36 12.83 -2.50
N ASN A 516 11.26 12.50 -1.21
CA ASN A 516 10.86 13.46 -0.18
C ASN A 516 11.90 14.57 0.04
N LEU A 517 13.19 14.24 -0.03
CA LEU A 517 14.27 15.22 0.06
C LEU A 517 14.33 16.12 -1.16
N ALA A 518 14.12 15.56 -2.35
CA ALA A 518 14.06 16.31 -3.60
C ALA A 518 12.94 17.36 -3.59
N ASN A 519 11.76 17.03 -3.05
CA ASN A 519 10.66 17.98 -2.91
C ASN A 519 10.92 19.07 -1.85
N SER A 520 11.79 18.81 -0.86
CA SER A 520 12.09 19.75 0.22
C SER A 520 13.18 20.78 -0.16
N GLN A 521 14.14 20.40 -1.02
CA GLN A 521 15.21 21.30 -1.47
C GLN A 521 14.73 22.41 -2.42
N VAL A 522 13.59 22.23 -3.09
CA VAL A 522 12.97 23.29 -3.92
C VAL A 522 12.43 24.44 -3.06
N SER A 523 12.20 24.22 -1.77
CA SER A 523 11.65 25.22 -0.83
C SER A 523 12.71 26.02 -0.03
N ASP A 524 13.97 25.58 0.03
CA ASP A 524 14.98 26.20 0.91
C ASP A 524 15.68 27.43 0.29
N ASP A 525 15.65 27.61 -1.04
CA ASP A 525 16.26 28.78 -1.71
C ASP A 525 15.50 30.10 -1.47
N GLU A 526 14.25 30.03 -1.00
CA GLU A 526 13.48 31.22 -0.60
C GLU A 526 13.94 31.79 0.77
N ALA A 527 14.65 31.00 1.59
CA ALA A 527 15.05 31.40 2.94
C ALA A 527 16.19 32.44 2.94
N HIS A 528 17.04 32.47 1.91
CA HIS A 528 18.18 33.40 1.85
C HIS A 528 17.86 34.78 1.25
N GLN A 529 16.67 34.97 0.66
CA GLN A 529 16.20 36.28 0.21
C GLN A 529 15.27 36.98 1.22
N ALA A 530 14.72 36.23 2.19
CA ALA A 530 13.72 36.72 3.14
C ALA A 530 14.25 37.67 4.24
N GLU A 531 15.57 37.73 4.50
CA GLU A 531 16.12 38.59 5.56
C GLU A 531 16.25 40.07 5.16
N SER A 532 16.09 40.44 3.88
CA SER A 532 16.16 41.84 3.44
C SER A 532 14.79 42.52 3.21
N GLU A 533 13.70 41.75 3.18
CA GLU A 533 12.36 42.28 2.85
C GLU A 533 11.34 42.18 4.00
N ALA A 534 11.79 41.82 5.21
CA ALA A 534 10.96 41.69 6.41
C ALA A 534 10.45 43.04 7.01
N ALA A 535 10.25 44.06 6.17
CA ALA A 535 9.72 45.36 6.58
C ALA A 535 8.62 45.92 5.66
N ALA A 536 7.79 45.10 5.03
CA ALA A 536 6.44 45.53 4.62
C ALA A 536 5.53 44.37 4.14
N GLY A 537 4.47 44.10 4.91
CA GLY A 537 3.20 43.63 4.35
C GLY A 537 2.95 42.12 4.31
N ARG A 538 2.32 41.60 5.37
CA ARG A 538 1.60 40.31 5.34
C ARG A 538 0.50 40.33 4.29
N ARG A 539 0.59 39.47 3.26
CA ARG A 539 -0.55 38.98 2.46
C ARG A 539 -0.36 37.50 2.16
N ARG A 540 -1.49 36.80 2.14
CA ARG A 540 -1.70 35.37 1.92
C ARG A 540 -0.96 34.91 0.65
N GLU A 541 -0.12 33.89 0.76
CA GLU A 541 0.37 33.15 -0.40
C GLU A 541 -0.60 32.00 -0.67
N GLY A 542 -1.19 32.01 -1.88
CA GLY A 542 -1.86 30.84 -2.44
C GLY A 542 -0.81 29.87 -2.97
N GLU A 543 -1.19 28.60 -3.08
CA GLU A 543 -0.36 27.58 -3.73
C GLU A 543 0.06 28.06 -5.12
N LYS A 544 1.37 28.02 -5.39
CA LYS A 544 1.93 28.41 -6.68
C LYS A 544 1.74 27.23 -7.64
N GLU A 545 1.19 27.48 -8.83
CA GLU A 545 1.02 26.49 -9.88
C GLU A 545 2.02 26.73 -11.01
N THR A 546 2.42 25.68 -11.73
CA THR A 546 3.31 25.79 -12.89
C THR A 546 2.52 25.92 -14.18
N PHE A 547 2.81 26.98 -14.94
CA PHE A 547 2.17 27.32 -16.20
C PHE A 547 3.16 27.26 -17.35
N LEU A 548 2.75 26.60 -18.44
CA LEU A 548 3.40 26.74 -19.73
C LEU A 548 2.87 27.99 -20.43
N LEU A 549 3.76 28.93 -20.73
CA LEU A 549 3.48 30.15 -21.47
C LEU A 549 3.75 29.96 -22.96
N MET A 550 2.86 30.50 -23.77
CA MET A 550 2.96 30.48 -25.23
C MET A 550 2.42 31.75 -25.85
N ARG A 551 2.78 31.93 -27.11
CA ARG A 551 2.12 32.85 -28.03
C ARG A 551 1.30 32.02 -29.00
N ALA A 552 0.04 32.39 -29.14
CA ALA A 552 -0.81 31.83 -30.18
C ALA A 552 -1.85 32.87 -30.61
N GLY A 553 -2.08 32.98 -31.92
CA GLY A 553 -3.13 33.83 -32.49
C GLY A 553 -2.68 35.24 -32.87
N GLU A 554 -3.50 36.27 -32.61
CA GLU A 554 -3.15 37.71 -32.72
C GLU A 554 -2.05 38.15 -31.72
N HIS A 555 -1.04 37.31 -31.50
CA HIS A 555 0.16 37.52 -30.67
C HIS A 555 -0.08 37.68 -29.15
N GLY A 556 -1.27 37.34 -28.65
CA GLY A 556 -1.57 37.34 -27.22
C GLY A 556 -0.77 36.29 -26.44
N ARG A 557 -0.29 36.65 -25.23
CA ARG A 557 0.36 35.72 -24.30
C ARG A 557 -0.71 34.83 -23.68
N LYS A 558 -0.56 33.53 -23.86
CA LYS A 558 -1.46 32.51 -23.35
C LYS A 558 -0.73 31.57 -22.40
N ALA A 559 -1.48 30.92 -21.51
CA ALA A 559 -0.97 29.95 -20.55
C ALA A 559 -1.88 28.74 -20.44
N VAL A 560 -1.28 27.61 -20.10
CA VAL A 560 -1.98 26.38 -19.72
C VAL A 560 -1.21 25.75 -18.55
N PRO A 561 -1.89 25.18 -17.53
CA PRO A 561 -1.23 24.43 -16.48
C PRO A 561 -0.34 23.34 -17.06
N LEU A 562 0.91 23.27 -16.61
CA LEU A 562 1.89 22.31 -17.13
C LEU A 562 1.44 20.86 -16.86
N SER A 563 0.69 20.64 -15.78
CA SER A 563 0.09 19.35 -15.41
C SER A 563 -0.84 18.77 -16.48
N LEU A 564 -1.43 19.60 -17.35
CA LEU A 564 -2.30 19.16 -18.44
C LEU A 564 -1.52 18.84 -19.73
N VAL A 565 -0.28 19.30 -19.84
CA VAL A 565 0.53 19.13 -21.05
C VAL A 565 1.19 17.76 -20.99
N ALA A 566 0.80 16.87 -21.89
CA ALA A 566 1.44 15.57 -21.99
C ALA A 566 2.85 15.69 -22.59
N ARG A 567 3.01 16.57 -23.58
CA ARG A 567 4.25 16.72 -24.37
C ARG A 567 4.27 18.00 -25.20
N LEU A 568 5.47 18.50 -25.53
CA LEU A 568 5.68 19.56 -26.52
C LEU A 568 6.38 18.94 -27.74
N GLU A 569 5.80 19.17 -28.91
CA GLU A 569 6.31 18.73 -30.21
C GLU A 569 6.60 19.94 -31.09
N ASP A 570 7.55 19.77 -31.99
CA ASP A 570 7.82 20.74 -33.05
C ASP A 570 7.79 19.96 -34.37
N ILE A 571 6.71 20.10 -35.13
CA ILE A 571 6.35 19.19 -36.22
C ILE A 571 6.69 19.85 -37.56
N GLU A 572 7.40 19.16 -38.45
CA GLU A 572 7.61 19.64 -39.82
C GLU A 572 6.25 19.84 -40.50
N VAL A 573 6.00 21.05 -41.01
CA VAL A 573 4.70 21.41 -41.61
C VAL A 573 4.34 20.44 -42.75
N GLU A 574 5.33 19.94 -43.48
CA GLU A 574 5.15 18.95 -44.56
C GLU A 574 4.59 17.59 -44.08
N ARG A 575 4.72 17.26 -42.79
CA ARG A 575 4.16 16.01 -42.20
C ARG A 575 2.74 16.19 -41.69
N ILE A 576 2.23 17.41 -41.68
CA ILE A 576 0.86 17.71 -41.30
C ILE A 576 0.01 17.53 -42.55
N GLU A 577 -0.78 16.46 -42.56
CA GLU A 577 -1.65 16.09 -43.67
C GLU A 577 -3.08 16.52 -43.35
N GLU A 578 -3.86 16.90 -44.37
CA GLU A 578 -5.29 17.15 -44.21
C GLU A 578 -6.06 15.87 -44.55
N SER A 579 -6.88 15.39 -43.60
CA SER A 579 -7.71 14.20 -43.75
C SER A 579 -9.10 14.47 -43.18
N ASP A 580 -10.14 14.30 -44.01
CA ASP A 580 -11.56 14.52 -43.69
C ASP A 580 -11.96 15.94 -43.24
N GLY A 581 -11.11 16.96 -43.46
CA GLY A 581 -11.33 18.33 -42.99
C GLY A 581 -10.59 18.66 -41.69
N GLN A 582 -9.83 17.71 -41.15
CA GLN A 582 -8.95 17.88 -40.00
C GLN A 582 -7.48 17.79 -40.40
N LEU A 583 -6.65 18.63 -39.79
CA LEU A 583 -5.20 18.47 -39.85
C LEU A 583 -4.80 17.32 -38.94
N VAL A 584 -4.01 16.39 -39.45
CA VAL A 584 -3.53 15.22 -38.72
C VAL A 584 -2.05 15.03 -38.97
N VAL A 585 -1.38 14.35 -38.05
CA VAL A 585 -0.01 13.89 -38.22
C VAL A 585 0.07 12.44 -37.77
N GLN A 586 0.84 11.62 -38.48
CA GLN A 586 1.15 10.29 -38.00
C GLN A 586 2.09 10.38 -36.79
N TYR A 587 1.57 9.99 -35.63
CA TYR A 587 2.29 10.09 -34.36
C TYR A 587 2.22 8.75 -33.63
N ARG A 588 3.39 8.13 -33.42
CA ARG A 588 3.54 6.82 -32.72
C ARG A 588 2.66 5.68 -33.26
N GLY A 589 2.45 5.66 -34.57
CA GLY A 589 1.66 4.61 -35.23
C GLY A 589 0.14 4.83 -35.22
N ALA A 590 -0.33 5.95 -34.66
CA ALA A 590 -1.71 6.41 -34.74
C ALA A 590 -1.79 7.79 -35.41
N LEU A 591 -2.98 8.20 -35.87
CA LEU A 591 -3.21 9.55 -36.38
C LEU A 591 -3.55 10.47 -35.19
N MET A 592 -2.78 11.54 -35.03
CA MET A 592 -3.02 12.58 -34.02
C MET A 592 -3.59 13.82 -34.70
N PRO A 593 -4.80 14.28 -34.34
CA PRO A 593 -5.33 15.54 -34.86
C PRO A 593 -4.55 16.74 -34.32
N ILE A 594 -4.30 17.72 -35.19
CA ILE A 594 -3.69 19.01 -34.88
C ILE A 594 -4.75 20.09 -34.99
N VAL A 595 -4.97 20.80 -33.88
CA VAL A 595 -5.96 21.88 -33.80
C VAL A 595 -5.25 23.22 -33.64
N PRO A 596 -5.46 24.18 -34.56
CA PRO A 596 -4.96 25.53 -34.36
C PRO A 596 -5.89 26.33 -33.44
N ILE A 597 -5.28 27.18 -32.60
CA ILE A 597 -5.97 28.02 -31.60
C ILE A 597 -6.91 29.04 -32.26
N ASP A 598 -6.48 29.71 -33.35
CA ASP A 598 -7.21 30.80 -34.03
C ASP A 598 -7.62 30.46 -35.49
N GLY A 599 -7.66 29.17 -35.84
CA GLY A 599 -8.05 28.71 -37.18
C GLY A 599 -6.87 28.39 -38.09
N LEU A 600 -7.14 27.84 -39.27
CA LEU A 600 -6.13 27.28 -40.19
C LEU A 600 -5.13 28.34 -40.69
N GLU A 601 -5.52 29.61 -40.74
CA GLU A 601 -4.69 30.73 -41.19
C GLU A 601 -3.52 31.04 -40.22
N ALA A 602 -3.59 30.58 -38.97
CA ALA A 602 -2.53 30.77 -37.96
C ALA A 602 -1.44 29.68 -38.00
N MET A 603 -1.59 28.67 -38.86
CA MET A 603 -0.57 27.63 -39.05
C MET A 603 0.60 28.17 -39.87
N ARG A 604 1.82 27.74 -39.53
CA ARG A 604 3.00 28.01 -40.36
C ARG A 604 2.85 27.27 -41.70
N THR A 605 3.18 27.94 -42.79
CA THR A 605 3.12 27.37 -44.16
C THR A 605 4.40 26.65 -44.56
N GLU A 606 5.53 26.94 -43.92
CA GLU A 606 6.84 26.34 -44.18
C GLU A 606 7.63 26.20 -42.86
N GLY A 607 8.55 25.23 -42.79
CA GLY A 607 9.41 25.00 -41.63
C GLY A 607 8.80 24.06 -40.58
N ARG A 608 8.91 24.41 -39.30
CA ARG A 608 8.42 23.60 -38.16
C ARG A 608 7.35 24.34 -37.38
N GLN A 609 6.29 23.63 -37.00
CA GLN A 609 5.14 24.10 -36.24
C GLN A 609 5.22 23.60 -34.80
N PRO A 610 5.33 24.50 -33.81
CA PRO A 610 5.18 24.14 -32.40
C PRO A 610 3.77 23.63 -32.12
N VAL A 611 3.68 22.46 -31.49
CA VAL A 611 2.44 21.76 -31.17
C VAL A 611 2.50 21.26 -29.73
N ILE A 612 1.49 21.63 -28.94
CA ILE A 612 1.34 21.20 -27.56
C ILE A 612 0.45 19.98 -27.54
N VAL A 613 1.01 18.84 -27.18
CA VAL A 613 0.32 17.57 -27.17
C VAL A 613 -0.35 17.37 -25.83
N PHE A 614 -1.65 17.14 -25.89
CA PHE A 614 -2.49 16.74 -24.78
C PHE A 614 -2.85 15.27 -24.96
N THR A 615 -2.81 14.51 -23.87
CA THR A 615 -3.16 13.09 -23.86
C THR A 615 -4.13 12.83 -22.72
N ASP A 616 -5.23 12.15 -23.03
CA ASP A 616 -6.22 11.68 -22.07
C ASP A 616 -6.64 10.26 -22.44
N GLY A 617 -6.18 9.27 -21.66
CA GLY A 617 -6.33 7.85 -22.01
C GLY A 617 -5.68 7.51 -23.37
N ASP A 618 -6.47 6.96 -24.29
CA ASP A 618 -6.05 6.61 -25.65
C ASP A 618 -6.14 7.79 -26.64
N TYR A 619 -6.68 8.93 -26.23
CA TYR A 619 -6.88 10.09 -27.09
C TYR A 619 -5.71 11.06 -26.99
N THR A 620 -5.08 11.35 -28.13
CA THR A 620 -3.95 12.27 -28.23
C THR A 620 -4.25 13.36 -29.25
N MET A 621 -4.18 14.62 -28.83
CA MET A 621 -4.38 15.80 -29.68
C MET A 621 -3.17 16.71 -29.61
N GLY A 622 -2.77 17.29 -30.73
CA GLY A 622 -1.87 18.43 -30.80
C GLY A 622 -2.63 19.76 -30.86
N LEU A 623 -2.26 20.74 -30.05
CA LEU A 623 -2.69 22.13 -30.16
C LEU A 623 -1.56 22.95 -30.80
N ALA A 624 -1.77 23.42 -32.03
CA ALA A 624 -0.77 24.23 -32.73
C ALA A 624 -0.72 25.65 -32.17
N VAL A 625 0.50 26.11 -31.85
CA VAL A 625 0.78 27.43 -31.27
C VAL A 625 1.89 28.13 -32.05
N ASP A 626 1.94 29.46 -32.03
CA ASP A 626 2.93 30.22 -32.80
C ASP A 626 4.34 30.01 -32.24
N GLU A 627 4.47 30.02 -30.91
CA GLU A 627 5.73 29.96 -30.19
C GLU A 627 5.49 29.54 -28.72
N ILE A 628 6.35 28.67 -28.19
CA ILE A 628 6.39 28.39 -26.75
C ILE A 628 7.36 29.38 -26.12
N LEU A 629 6.91 30.12 -25.11
CA LEU A 629 7.67 31.21 -24.53
C LEU A 629 8.51 30.76 -23.34
N ASP A 630 7.89 30.18 -22.31
CA ASP A 630 8.55 29.85 -21.04
C ASP A 630 7.67 28.95 -20.15
N ILE A 631 8.22 28.40 -19.07
CA ILE A 631 7.45 27.76 -17.99
C ILE A 631 7.68 28.55 -16.70
N VAL A 632 6.61 29.06 -16.11
CA VAL A 632 6.68 29.91 -14.93
C VAL A 632 5.83 29.35 -13.82
N GLU A 633 6.21 29.65 -12.61
CA GLU A 633 5.49 29.24 -11.41
C GLU A 633 4.90 30.50 -10.79
N ASP A 634 3.58 30.55 -10.72
CA ASP A 634 2.85 31.73 -10.26
C ASP A 634 1.52 31.30 -9.64
N ALA A 635 0.94 32.16 -8.80
CA ALA A 635 -0.37 31.86 -8.22
C ALA A 635 -1.46 32.08 -9.27
N LEU A 636 -2.40 31.14 -9.39
CA LEU A 636 -3.54 31.27 -10.30
C LEU A 636 -4.59 32.24 -9.72
N ASP A 637 -4.37 33.54 -9.87
CA ASP A 637 -5.35 34.58 -9.53
C ASP A 637 -6.05 35.08 -10.80
N ILE A 638 -7.14 34.42 -11.20
CA ILE A 638 -7.93 34.79 -12.38
C ILE A 638 -8.67 36.10 -12.08
N LYS A 639 -8.18 37.20 -12.67
CA LYS A 639 -8.71 38.55 -12.38
C LYS A 639 -9.91 38.94 -13.23
N LEU A 640 -10.05 38.36 -14.42
CA LEU A 640 -11.19 38.59 -15.32
C LEU A 640 -11.62 37.29 -16.01
N GLY A 641 -12.91 36.96 -15.93
CA GLY A 641 -13.52 35.88 -16.70
C GLY A 641 -13.71 36.28 -18.17
N SER A 642 -13.51 35.34 -19.10
CA SER A 642 -13.68 35.57 -20.54
C SER A 642 -15.01 35.03 -21.06
N LYS A 643 -15.57 35.68 -22.09
CA LYS A 643 -16.73 35.18 -22.87
C LYS A 643 -16.31 34.54 -24.21
N ARG A 644 -15.00 34.51 -24.50
CA ARG A 644 -14.46 33.97 -25.75
C ARG A 644 -14.36 32.43 -25.66
N PRO A 645 -14.89 31.68 -26.63
CA PRO A 645 -14.73 30.22 -26.68
C PRO A 645 -13.24 29.83 -26.69
N GLY A 646 -12.86 28.84 -25.87
CA GLY A 646 -11.47 28.36 -25.77
C GLY A 646 -10.58 29.09 -24.76
N ILE A 647 -11.10 30.10 -24.05
CA ILE A 647 -10.35 30.85 -23.02
C ILE A 647 -11.14 30.85 -21.71
N VAL A 648 -10.51 30.40 -20.62
CA VAL A 648 -11.10 30.37 -19.27
C VAL A 648 -11.18 31.79 -18.69
N GLY A 649 -10.12 32.57 -18.84
CA GLY A 649 -10.01 33.93 -18.28
C GLY A 649 -8.63 34.54 -18.49
N SER A 650 -8.35 35.66 -17.83
CA SER A 650 -7.02 36.30 -17.83
C SER A 650 -6.47 36.41 -16.40
N ALA A 651 -5.21 36.01 -16.24
CA ALA A 651 -4.45 36.12 -15.00
C ALA A 651 -3.19 36.97 -15.21
N VAL A 652 -2.61 37.48 -14.13
CA VAL A 652 -1.29 38.14 -14.18
C VAL A 652 -0.27 37.05 -13.88
N ILE A 653 0.47 36.63 -14.91
CA ILE A 653 1.48 35.58 -14.80
C ILE A 653 2.83 36.16 -15.21
N ALA A 654 3.85 35.99 -14.35
CA ALA A 654 5.16 36.62 -14.49
C ALA A 654 5.06 38.12 -14.78
N GLY A 655 4.21 38.82 -14.01
CA GLY A 655 4.02 40.27 -14.08
C GLY A 655 3.34 40.81 -15.35
N LYS A 656 2.81 39.95 -16.23
CA LYS A 656 2.08 40.38 -17.44
C LYS A 656 0.72 39.71 -17.55
N ALA A 657 -0.25 40.42 -18.13
CA ALA A 657 -1.56 39.87 -18.43
C ALA A 657 -1.45 38.71 -19.43
N THR A 658 -2.00 37.55 -19.05
CA THR A 658 -1.88 36.29 -19.77
C THR A 658 -3.25 35.59 -19.78
N GLU A 659 -3.70 35.15 -20.96
CA GLU A 659 -4.98 34.44 -21.11
C GLU A 659 -4.80 32.93 -20.80
N ILE A 660 -5.72 32.33 -20.05
CA ILE A 660 -5.68 30.91 -19.70
C ILE A 660 -6.49 30.11 -20.73
N ILE A 661 -5.88 29.10 -21.35
CA ILE A 661 -6.50 28.25 -22.37
C ILE A 661 -7.42 27.22 -21.75
N ASP A 662 -8.61 27.05 -22.32
CA ASP A 662 -9.52 25.94 -22.02
C ASP A 662 -9.18 24.74 -22.93
N VAL A 663 -8.40 23.80 -22.40
CA VAL A 663 -7.95 22.60 -23.14
C VAL A 663 -9.13 21.71 -23.57
N SER A 664 -10.18 21.65 -22.76
CA SER A 664 -11.37 20.82 -23.02
C SER A 664 -12.14 21.29 -24.25
N TYR A 665 -12.16 22.60 -24.52
CA TYR A 665 -12.73 23.16 -25.74
C TYR A 665 -12.01 22.65 -27.00
N TYR A 666 -10.67 22.66 -27.00
CA TYR A 666 -9.87 22.25 -28.16
C TYR A 666 -9.87 20.74 -28.38
N LEU A 667 -9.87 19.93 -27.31
CA LEU A 667 -10.06 18.47 -27.40
C LEU A 667 -11.39 18.12 -28.08
N GLY A 668 -12.47 18.87 -27.80
CA GLY A 668 -13.76 18.71 -28.48
C GLY A 668 -13.73 19.03 -29.98
N LYS A 669 -12.79 19.88 -30.43
CA LYS A 669 -12.60 20.23 -31.85
C LYS A 669 -11.76 19.19 -32.59
N ALA A 670 -10.74 18.62 -31.95
CA ALA A 670 -9.84 17.61 -32.52
C ALA A 670 -10.54 16.30 -32.90
N PHE A 671 -11.44 15.82 -32.06
CA PHE A 671 -12.08 14.50 -32.26
C PHE A 671 -13.54 14.64 -32.74
N GLY A 672 -13.92 15.84 -33.20
CA GLY A 672 -15.29 16.20 -33.52
C GLY A 672 -15.89 15.56 -34.78
N GLU A 673 -15.07 15.07 -35.73
CA GLU A 673 -15.52 14.59 -37.06
C GLU A 673 -15.79 13.08 -37.17
N TRP A 674 -15.14 12.21 -36.39
CA TRP A 674 -15.62 10.81 -36.24
C TRP A 674 -17.03 10.77 -35.60
N MET A 675 -17.49 11.88 -35.03
CA MET A 675 -18.85 12.08 -34.51
C MET A 675 -19.72 13.04 -35.34
N ARG A 676 -19.66 13.00 -36.68
CA ARG A 676 -20.68 13.65 -37.53
C ARG A 676 -21.05 12.87 -38.80
N SER A 677 -22.09 12.04 -38.71
CA SER A 677 -23.18 12.11 -39.68
C SER A 677 -24.52 11.70 -39.03
N ARG A 678 -25.24 12.71 -38.54
CA ARG A 678 -26.67 12.90 -38.81
C ARG A 678 -27.07 14.28 -38.28
N ASP A 679 -27.68 15.03 -39.19
CA ASP A 679 -28.17 16.40 -39.02
C ASP A 679 -28.98 16.57 -37.73
N LEU A 680 -28.61 17.58 -36.93
CA LEU A 680 -29.55 18.43 -36.21
C LEU A 680 -28.86 19.78 -35.96
N ASN A 681 -28.95 20.67 -36.94
CA ASN A 681 -29.13 22.09 -36.63
C ASN A 681 -30.54 22.19 -36.02
N GLU A 682 -30.65 22.44 -34.72
CA GLU A 682 -31.77 23.18 -34.15
C GLU A 682 -31.43 23.60 -32.70
N GLU A 683 -31.73 24.86 -32.40
CA GLU A 683 -31.52 25.54 -31.14
C GLU A 683 -32.21 24.82 -29.98
N ILE A 684 -31.46 24.25 -29.03
CA ILE A 684 -32.04 23.82 -27.76
C ILE A 684 -31.07 24.18 -26.63
N SER A 685 -31.23 25.38 -26.09
CA SER A 685 -30.71 25.70 -24.76
C SER A 685 -31.70 25.15 -23.72
N PRO A 686 -31.28 24.38 -22.71
CA PRO A 686 -32.19 23.90 -21.67
C PRO A 686 -32.83 25.10 -20.94
N LYS A 687 -34.04 24.91 -20.41
CA LYS A 687 -34.65 25.93 -19.55
C LYS A 687 -33.71 26.19 -18.37
N ARG A 688 -33.36 27.46 -18.15
CA ARG A 688 -32.50 27.88 -17.03
C ARG A 688 -33.02 27.25 -15.72
N GLY A 689 -32.18 26.46 -15.03
CA GLY A 689 -32.51 25.85 -13.75
C GLY A 689 -32.91 24.36 -13.79
N THR A 690 -32.75 23.66 -14.91
CA THR A 690 -32.96 22.20 -14.97
C THR A 690 -31.94 21.47 -14.09
N ARG A 691 -32.42 20.72 -13.08
CA ARG A 691 -31.59 20.00 -12.11
C ARG A 691 -31.34 18.57 -12.57
N VAL A 692 -30.07 18.19 -12.65
CA VAL A 692 -29.63 16.86 -13.10
C VAL A 692 -28.86 16.17 -11.98
N LEU A 693 -29.14 14.89 -11.75
CA LEU A 693 -28.36 14.03 -10.86
C LEU A 693 -27.40 13.18 -11.67
N LEU A 694 -26.10 13.23 -11.36
CA LEU A 694 -25.07 12.38 -11.96
C LEU A 694 -24.54 11.37 -10.93
N ILE A 695 -24.58 10.09 -11.26
CA ILE A 695 -24.16 8.98 -10.42
C ILE A 695 -23.04 8.23 -11.17
N ASP A 696 -21.81 8.33 -10.68
CA ASP A 696 -20.64 7.63 -11.26
C ASP A 696 -19.59 7.45 -10.16
N ASP A 697 -19.08 6.24 -9.99
CA ASP A 697 -18.11 5.90 -8.94
C ASP A 697 -16.73 6.54 -9.21
N SER A 698 -16.43 6.83 -10.47
CA SER A 698 -15.22 7.53 -10.88
C SER A 698 -15.30 9.02 -10.55
N SER A 699 -14.42 9.46 -9.64
CA SER A 699 -14.22 10.89 -9.35
C SER A 699 -13.79 11.67 -10.58
N PHE A 700 -13.05 11.05 -11.50
CA PHE A 700 -12.63 11.65 -12.76
C PHE A 700 -13.82 11.97 -13.67
N PHE A 701 -14.73 11.01 -13.92
CA PHE A 701 -15.90 11.25 -14.78
C PHE A 701 -16.86 12.28 -14.19
N ARG A 702 -17.06 12.26 -12.86
CA ARG A 702 -17.85 13.29 -12.18
C ARG A 702 -17.24 14.68 -12.34
N ASN A 703 -15.93 14.80 -12.16
CA ASN A 703 -15.22 16.09 -12.31
C ASN A 703 -15.14 16.54 -13.77
N MET A 704 -15.18 15.63 -14.74
CA MET A 704 -15.23 15.94 -16.17
C MET A 704 -16.64 16.38 -16.63
N LEU A 705 -17.69 15.66 -16.24
CA LEU A 705 -19.06 15.95 -16.68
C LEU A 705 -19.68 17.15 -15.98
N ARG A 706 -19.22 17.46 -14.75
CA ARG A 706 -19.72 18.59 -13.95
C ARG A 706 -19.57 19.96 -14.65
N PRO A 707 -18.37 20.40 -15.08
CA PRO A 707 -18.22 21.65 -15.81
C PRO A 707 -18.89 21.61 -17.19
N LEU A 708 -18.95 20.45 -17.85
CA LEU A 708 -19.57 20.29 -19.17
C LEU A 708 -21.08 20.54 -19.15
N LEU A 709 -21.79 19.90 -18.23
CA LEU A 709 -23.25 20.03 -18.10
C LEU A 709 -23.63 21.37 -17.45
N ALA A 710 -22.80 21.89 -16.53
CA ALA A 710 -22.97 23.24 -15.99
C ALA A 710 -22.85 24.32 -17.08
N ALA A 711 -21.87 24.19 -17.98
CA ALA A 711 -21.71 25.09 -19.13
C ALA A 711 -22.87 24.98 -20.13
N ALA A 712 -23.52 23.81 -20.23
CA ALA A 712 -24.73 23.60 -21.02
C ALA A 712 -26.00 24.18 -20.34
N GLY A 713 -25.92 24.67 -19.10
CA GLY A 713 -27.01 25.33 -18.39
C GLY A 713 -27.78 24.44 -17.40
N TYR A 714 -27.30 23.21 -17.14
CA TYR A 714 -27.85 22.30 -16.14
C TYR A 714 -27.29 22.59 -14.75
N GLU A 715 -28.12 22.49 -13.72
CA GLU A 715 -27.71 22.52 -12.32
C GLU A 715 -27.43 21.09 -11.85
N LEU A 716 -26.17 20.77 -11.60
CA LEU A 716 -25.74 19.39 -11.36
C LEU A 716 -25.52 19.08 -9.88
N VAL A 717 -26.11 17.97 -9.43
CA VAL A 717 -25.72 17.28 -8.20
C VAL A 717 -25.02 15.98 -8.61
N ALA A 718 -23.82 15.72 -8.09
CA ALA A 718 -23.08 14.50 -8.44
C ALA A 718 -22.73 13.69 -7.19
N VAL A 719 -22.96 12.38 -7.25
CA VAL A 719 -22.75 11.42 -6.16
C VAL A 719 -21.96 10.21 -6.66
N ASP A 720 -21.21 9.54 -5.78
CA ASP A 720 -20.34 8.39 -6.17
C ASP A 720 -21.08 7.07 -6.29
N SER A 721 -22.29 6.97 -5.75
CA SER A 721 -22.95 5.67 -5.62
C SER A 721 -24.46 5.78 -5.70
N ALA A 722 -25.08 4.68 -6.10
CA ALA A 722 -26.53 4.53 -6.16
C ALA A 722 -27.19 4.68 -4.78
N GLU A 723 -26.53 4.26 -3.70
CA GLU A 723 -27.04 4.39 -2.33
C GLU A 723 -27.16 5.85 -1.91
N LYS A 724 -26.14 6.68 -2.16
CA LYS A 724 -26.22 8.13 -1.89
C LYS A 724 -27.27 8.83 -2.75
N ALA A 725 -27.48 8.35 -3.98
CA ALA A 725 -28.59 8.83 -4.80
C ALA A 725 -29.95 8.49 -4.14
N LEU A 726 -30.13 7.28 -3.63
CA LEU A 726 -31.38 6.91 -2.95
C LEU A 726 -31.58 7.68 -1.63
N GLU A 727 -30.52 8.01 -0.89
CA GLU A 727 -30.60 8.88 0.29
C GLU A 727 -31.16 10.26 -0.06
N LEU A 728 -30.66 10.90 -1.12
CA LEU A 728 -31.20 12.19 -1.62
C LEU A 728 -32.69 12.09 -1.98
N ARG A 729 -33.13 10.94 -2.49
CA ARG A 729 -34.54 10.69 -2.80
C ARG A 729 -35.42 10.67 -1.56
N GLU A 730 -34.94 10.04 -0.48
CA GLU A 730 -35.65 9.95 0.80
C GLU A 730 -35.63 11.28 1.58
N GLU A 731 -34.56 12.05 1.45
CA GLU A 731 -34.47 13.44 1.95
C GLU A 731 -35.41 14.40 1.19
N GLY A 732 -35.90 13.95 0.02
CA GLY A 732 -36.97 14.60 -0.71
C GLY A 732 -36.52 15.54 -1.82
N GLU A 733 -35.28 15.40 -2.28
CA GLU A 733 -34.74 16.12 -3.44
C GLU A 733 -35.41 15.67 -4.75
N GLU A 734 -35.69 16.64 -5.61
CA GLU A 734 -36.27 16.40 -6.94
C GLU A 734 -35.29 16.80 -8.05
N PHE A 735 -35.22 15.94 -9.06
CA PHE A 735 -34.37 16.11 -10.24
C PHE A 735 -35.22 15.91 -11.50
N ASP A 736 -34.92 16.71 -12.50
CA ASP A 736 -35.58 16.67 -13.80
C ASP A 736 -35.04 15.51 -14.65
N LEU A 737 -33.79 15.09 -14.42
CA LEU A 737 -33.17 13.97 -15.11
C LEU A 737 -32.06 13.32 -14.26
N ILE A 738 -31.92 11.99 -14.37
CA ILE A 738 -30.84 11.24 -13.70
C ILE A 738 -29.93 10.57 -14.74
N ILE A 739 -28.63 10.73 -14.58
CA ILE A 739 -27.57 10.08 -15.35
C ILE A 739 -26.88 9.09 -14.41
N SER A 740 -26.82 7.81 -14.77
CA SER A 740 -26.20 6.78 -13.95
C SER A 740 -25.20 5.97 -14.76
N ASP A 741 -24.01 5.79 -14.22
CA ASP A 741 -23.14 4.72 -14.65
C ASP A 741 -23.80 3.36 -14.38
N ILE A 742 -23.45 2.39 -15.21
CA ILE A 742 -23.91 1.01 -15.10
C ILE A 742 -22.99 0.19 -14.20
N ASP A 743 -21.67 0.37 -14.36
CA ASP A 743 -20.67 -0.48 -13.73
C ASP A 743 -20.20 0.13 -12.40
N MET A 744 -21.10 0.25 -11.42
CA MET A 744 -20.81 0.80 -10.09
C MET A 744 -20.62 -0.31 -9.03
N PRO A 745 -19.68 -0.15 -8.08
CA PRO A 745 -19.46 -1.12 -7.00
C PRO A 745 -20.58 -1.05 -5.95
N GLY A 746 -21.01 -2.22 -5.45
CA GLY A 746 -22.13 -2.33 -4.53
C GLY A 746 -23.44 -2.57 -5.27
N MET A 747 -24.26 -1.52 -5.40
CA MET A 747 -25.47 -1.53 -6.22
C MET A 747 -25.17 -1.00 -7.63
N ASP A 748 -25.33 -1.87 -8.62
CA ASP A 748 -25.07 -1.52 -10.03
C ASP A 748 -26.17 -0.61 -10.61
N GLY A 749 -25.90 0.01 -11.76
CA GLY A 749 -26.85 0.95 -12.38
C GLY A 749 -28.17 0.28 -12.81
N PHE A 750 -28.18 -1.03 -13.06
CA PHE A 750 -29.40 -1.76 -13.42
C PHE A 750 -30.30 -1.99 -12.20
N GLU A 751 -29.72 -2.40 -11.06
CA GLU A 751 -30.44 -2.54 -9.80
C GLU A 751 -30.99 -1.19 -9.32
N PHE A 752 -30.20 -0.13 -9.44
CA PHE A 752 -30.63 1.24 -9.16
C PHE A 752 -31.84 1.65 -10.01
N ALA A 753 -31.78 1.41 -11.33
CA ALA A 753 -32.88 1.73 -12.24
C ALA A 753 -34.18 1.01 -11.87
N GLN A 754 -34.11 -0.28 -11.49
CA GLN A 754 -35.27 -1.05 -11.03
C GLN A 754 -35.90 -0.45 -9.77
N ILE A 755 -35.08 -0.10 -8.78
CA ILE A 755 -35.55 0.49 -7.52
C ILE A 755 -36.22 1.85 -7.81
N VAL A 756 -35.59 2.68 -8.63
CA VAL A 756 -36.13 4.00 -9.02
C VAL A 756 -37.49 3.86 -9.72
N LYS A 757 -37.64 2.90 -10.64
CA LYS A 757 -38.88 2.70 -11.40
C LYS A 757 -39.96 1.90 -10.67
N SER A 758 -39.61 1.13 -9.64
CA SER A 758 -40.57 0.34 -8.85
C SER A 758 -41.56 1.20 -8.03
N GLY A 759 -41.16 2.40 -7.62
CA GLY A 759 -41.99 3.30 -6.82
C GLY A 759 -41.26 4.56 -6.34
N GLY A 760 -41.99 5.50 -5.72
CA GLY A 760 -41.45 6.74 -5.13
C GLY A 760 -41.31 7.93 -6.08
N ARG A 761 -40.66 9.01 -5.59
CA ARG A 761 -40.70 10.35 -6.21
C ARG A 761 -40.03 10.41 -7.59
N TRP A 762 -39.00 9.60 -7.83
CA TRP A 762 -38.28 9.56 -9.11
C TRP A 762 -38.81 8.54 -10.11
N LYS A 763 -39.97 7.91 -9.83
CA LYS A 763 -40.54 6.86 -10.70
C LYS A 763 -40.69 7.31 -12.16
N HIS A 764 -41.07 8.57 -12.37
CA HIS A 764 -41.29 9.15 -13.69
C HIS A 764 -40.13 10.01 -14.20
N THR A 765 -39.06 10.16 -13.43
CA THR A 765 -37.87 10.90 -13.84
C THR A 765 -37.11 10.14 -14.93
N PRO A 766 -36.66 10.77 -16.03
CA PRO A 766 -35.92 10.10 -17.09
C PRO A 766 -34.56 9.66 -16.59
N LEU A 767 -34.15 8.45 -16.95
CA LEU A 767 -32.90 7.84 -16.50
C LEU A 767 -32.03 7.48 -17.71
N VAL A 768 -30.83 8.05 -17.79
CA VAL A 768 -29.87 7.83 -18.88
C VAL A 768 -28.69 7.02 -18.36
N ALA A 769 -28.34 5.94 -19.04
CA ALA A 769 -27.23 5.07 -18.69
C ALA A 769 -25.93 5.55 -19.32
N LEU A 770 -24.84 5.56 -18.55
CA LEU A 770 -23.47 5.70 -19.01
C LEU A 770 -22.76 4.35 -18.96
N SER A 771 -21.95 4.03 -19.97
CA SER A 771 -21.17 2.79 -20.00
C SER A 771 -19.83 2.94 -20.71
N SER A 772 -18.85 2.16 -20.26
CA SER A 772 -17.50 2.08 -20.83
C SER A 772 -17.45 1.30 -22.15
N PHE A 773 -18.44 0.46 -22.47
CA PHE A 773 -18.51 -0.31 -23.72
C PHE A 773 -19.93 -0.39 -24.28
N ALA A 774 -20.14 0.13 -25.49
CA ALA A 774 -21.42 0.01 -26.20
C ALA A 774 -21.49 -1.35 -26.93
N SER A 775 -22.15 -2.35 -26.32
CA SER A 775 -22.52 -3.59 -27.01
C SER A 775 -24.05 -3.69 -27.16
N GLU A 776 -24.54 -4.18 -28.31
CA GLU A 776 -25.98 -4.31 -28.59
C GLU A 776 -26.72 -5.20 -27.56
N LYS A 777 -26.03 -6.11 -26.87
CA LYS A 777 -26.60 -6.95 -25.80
C LYS A 777 -26.92 -6.17 -24.51
N HIS A 778 -26.18 -5.10 -24.20
CA HIS A 778 -26.43 -4.26 -23.02
C HIS A 778 -27.60 -3.28 -23.24
N LEU A 779 -27.78 -2.80 -24.48
CA LEU A 779 -28.90 -1.95 -24.89
C LEU A 779 -30.28 -2.59 -24.67
N ALA A 780 -30.43 -3.87 -25.01
CA ALA A 780 -31.69 -4.60 -24.83
C ALA A 780 -32.03 -4.85 -23.35
N ARG A 781 -31.02 -5.08 -22.51
CA ARG A 781 -31.17 -5.31 -21.07
C ARG A 781 -31.45 -4.00 -20.32
N GLY A 782 -30.82 -2.89 -20.68
CA GLY A 782 -31.05 -1.59 -20.05
C GLY A 782 -32.46 -1.03 -20.23
N ARG A 783 -33.04 -1.16 -21.43
CA ARG A 783 -34.44 -0.74 -21.68
C ARG A 783 -35.47 -1.58 -20.93
N ALA A 784 -35.20 -2.86 -20.70
CA ALA A 784 -36.10 -3.75 -19.94
C ALA A 784 -36.14 -3.42 -18.43
N VAL A 785 -35.11 -2.74 -17.93
CA VAL A 785 -34.87 -2.47 -16.50
C VAL A 785 -35.25 -1.03 -16.11
N GLY A 786 -35.43 -0.14 -17.10
CA GLY A 786 -36.04 1.19 -16.89
C GLY A 786 -35.22 2.38 -17.37
N PHE A 787 -34.07 2.17 -18.03
CA PHE A 787 -33.32 3.25 -18.67
C PHE A 787 -34.03 3.75 -19.93
N ASN A 788 -34.11 5.07 -20.04
CA ASN A 788 -34.69 5.78 -21.17
C ASN A 788 -33.74 5.81 -22.38
N ASP A 789 -32.44 5.91 -22.12
CA ASP A 789 -31.40 5.90 -23.16
C ASP A 789 -30.07 5.38 -22.61
N TYR A 790 -29.15 5.05 -23.53
CA TYR A 790 -27.85 4.44 -23.21
C TYR A 790 -26.73 5.07 -24.02
N ILE A 791 -25.69 5.54 -23.34
CA ILE A 791 -24.68 6.42 -23.92
C ILE A 791 -23.29 5.96 -23.48
N ALA A 792 -22.35 5.96 -24.41
CA ALA A 792 -20.95 5.69 -24.08
C ALA A 792 -20.38 6.86 -23.25
N LYS A 793 -19.58 6.56 -22.22
CA LYS A 793 -19.04 7.53 -21.25
C LYS A 793 -18.25 8.71 -21.84
N PHE A 794 -17.90 8.67 -23.14
CA PHE A 794 -17.13 9.69 -23.84
C PHE A 794 -17.87 10.36 -25.01
N ASP A 795 -19.13 9.98 -25.29
CA ASP A 795 -19.91 10.57 -26.38
C ASP A 795 -20.70 11.80 -25.88
N ARG A 796 -20.02 12.94 -25.82
CA ARG A 796 -20.59 14.22 -25.39
C ARG A 796 -21.82 14.63 -26.20
N LYS A 797 -21.80 14.41 -27.52
CA LYS A 797 -22.88 14.85 -28.40
C LYS A 797 -24.11 13.98 -28.19
N ALA A 798 -23.94 12.65 -28.13
CA ALA A 798 -25.03 11.74 -27.80
C ALA A 798 -25.58 12.01 -26.39
N LEU A 799 -24.73 12.30 -25.40
CA LEU A 799 -25.16 12.68 -24.06
C LEU A 799 -26.04 13.92 -24.08
N LEU A 800 -25.57 15.05 -24.61
CA LEU A 800 -26.36 16.29 -24.62
C LEU A 800 -27.63 16.18 -25.49
N ALA A 801 -27.58 15.45 -26.60
CA ALA A 801 -28.74 15.21 -27.46
C ALA A 801 -29.79 14.35 -26.75
N SER A 802 -29.37 13.27 -26.09
CA SER A 802 -30.26 12.40 -25.32
C SER A 802 -30.88 13.14 -24.13
N LEU A 803 -30.08 13.89 -23.38
CA LEU A 803 -30.56 14.72 -22.26
C LEU A 803 -31.64 15.70 -22.72
N SER A 804 -31.40 16.41 -23.82
CA SER A 804 -32.36 17.36 -24.39
C SER A 804 -33.62 16.65 -24.92
N GLN A 805 -33.47 15.49 -25.56
CA GLN A 805 -34.60 14.69 -26.05
C GLN A 805 -35.48 14.18 -24.92
N GLN A 806 -34.89 13.66 -23.83
CA GLN A 806 -35.64 13.13 -22.69
C GLN A 806 -36.38 14.24 -21.92
N LEU A 807 -35.77 15.43 -21.81
CA LEU A 807 -36.39 16.58 -21.17
C LEU A 807 -37.54 17.18 -22.02
N ASN A 808 -37.43 17.15 -23.35
CA ASN A 808 -38.52 17.59 -24.24
C ASN A 808 -39.69 16.60 -24.26
N MET A 809 -39.43 15.29 -24.19
CA MET A 809 -40.50 14.27 -24.10
C MET A 809 -41.34 14.37 -22.82
N GLN A 810 -40.79 14.92 -21.73
CA GLN A 810 -41.56 15.23 -20.52
C GLN A 810 -42.42 16.50 -20.66
N GLY A 811 -42.02 17.46 -21.49
CA GLY A 811 -42.74 18.72 -21.70
C GLY A 811 -44.06 18.57 -22.48
N ASP A 812 -44.15 17.57 -23.37
CA ASP A 812 -45.35 17.29 -24.18
C ASP A 812 -46.37 16.35 -23.49
N ALA A 813 -45.99 15.77 -22.34
CA ALA A 813 -46.83 14.83 -21.58
C ALA A 813 -47.47 15.45 -20.31
N ALA A 814 -47.31 16.76 -20.10
CA ALA A 814 -47.82 17.52 -18.95
C ALA A 814 -49.05 18.38 -19.29
#